data_AF-A0A1I7BHH6-F1
#
_entry.id   AF-A0A1I7BHH6-F1
#
_cell.length_a   1.000
_cell.length_b   1.000
_cell.length_c   1.000
_cell.angle_alpha   90.00
_cell.angle_beta   90.00
_cell.angle_gamma   90.00
#
_symmetry.space_group_name_H-M   'P 1'
#
loop_
_entity.id
_entity.type
_entity.pdbx_description
1 polymer ?
#
loop_
_entity_poly.entity_id
_entity_poly.type
_entity_poly.pdbx_seq_one_letter_code
_entity_poly.pdbx_strand_id
1 'polypeptide(L)'
;MKGSNSRFSHRPQQRYSNTAHVQGGMVTDADLTEAGQIHMARDEAQNTVTVASGTPVDGGAVAITPEGPALAPGWVIAEGKQGDLRAASDTTPAGALGLFADQADLPLGPALPEKPALLYADIWERPVFAMQDPYLADPGLHGAETTYRTRTMTQIKSARFEDEDGLKSLLEQLTQGKGAFARTGSALASVKPKNTEIAVDECDPCADQIDIVPTVPNALFRVEAIRVTRDAAGRPASVQFAWSHENAAAIEHTAALTDETARDAFARAKSVYEFFSDATEAQIGRFDTDHKAERPVLSATLDPVADPEPGGNGGDPFSHVRRWDGAATVDLSGGPIKKAMGTGKMTLSGQTAVLTLDSFSMELALKDAEILPGDYWLVELRRFAAESDRIRLVGGTDNKNAPPQGIRHHFCALFTIESGKPQALNDADTRRLSFPPLTDIPATHISFDPECPDFFDNAENVAEALNSLCDLDASQVAYHPSEGCERFDGVKTVHEALEKMCKVQDDTAITRVLRLMMDWGVICGIRVTLPKRFSTMIGWTGGTILNRAGQLIDVKAGKFDLSQLPPENIHGKLNEIMEKEGEICLSLAAGKDDALELHLSDRKTAFGPTDRTYREAVDACIAGRKKVDFGKVYRPLKPAEGKIVESVLNVWANRKSLEGAVPLSEQDAKVAKAVNKTLVQEYAAQATPERADEIQKLIALAEAEMNPDDLRGAARDRRRMQLEATKIGILANAEEEDRSECECLHLLPPCPPDAGKAPYLVPVGCLKMDPGGNNRPGAIAELCALCCRKQALTWRAHRYFFGSQIDNLFAKNQDRCCSVPDKPNVDIGPWLDKWDDLLFKPIPRPKPVPEPDPLWPPKYRPDVLYDPSGPLVYQPDLSGKVVNVKPDVTRLPPATANEILTGNGFDVSKDVIDLDDVGNPLVKIAELGGASGEVLGKRAPEPGDKVVMMTSGGKVVDFVVIQKGSGKLPYETDAQTELRVEKVISKIDLPGRDGKAGIDTDGGAGVERPTLPTAELDAFAKRLDELVVMKSETETEVIRLTEDRNKLAAELGTLQAGLRKSMEDLDQIESRRAESERTIADARTELESMRKAQGELVVSLRNEQPVDVLLADNPDAAKLLRSKGILTVADIQKNPTTGLTAILRRAGMSGTEIKGLATEFIKR
;
A
#
# COMPACT_ATOMS: atom_id res chain seq x y z
N MET A 1 7.64 45.77 -43.92
CA MET A 1 7.29 47.16 -43.56
C MET A 1 6.86 47.93 -44.80
N LYS A 2 5.79 48.71 -44.72
CA LYS A 2 5.42 49.74 -45.71
C LYS A 2 5.35 51.07 -44.95
N GLY A 3 6.19 52.04 -45.29
CA GLY A 3 6.32 53.31 -44.56
C GLY A 3 7.47 54.17 -45.10
N SER A 4 7.50 55.45 -44.72
CA SER A 4 8.60 56.37 -45.05
C SER A 4 9.69 56.30 -43.98
N ASN A 5 10.46 55.21 -43.99
CA ASN A 5 11.54 54.96 -43.02
C ASN A 5 12.88 55.37 -43.63
N SER A 6 13.76 55.97 -42.82
CA SER A 6 15.09 56.41 -43.29
C SER A 6 16.01 55.23 -43.62
N ARG A 7 16.01 54.19 -42.77
CA ARG A 7 16.87 53.01 -42.90
C ARG A 7 16.28 51.80 -42.14
N PHE A 8 16.65 50.60 -42.58
CA PHE A 8 16.47 49.37 -41.83
C PHE A 8 17.84 48.85 -41.34
N SER A 9 18.20 49.15 -40.09
CA SER A 9 19.57 48.89 -39.57
C SER A 9 19.74 47.55 -38.83
N HIS A 10 18.64 46.86 -38.48
CA HIS A 10 18.71 45.59 -37.76
C HIS A 10 19.40 44.48 -38.58
N ARG A 11 20.55 44.01 -38.09
CA ARG A 11 21.38 42.95 -38.69
C ARG A 11 21.57 41.80 -37.69
N PRO A 12 20.71 40.76 -37.71
CA PRO A 12 20.77 39.64 -36.75
C PRO A 12 22.14 38.94 -36.70
N GLN A 13 22.85 38.89 -37.83
CA GLN A 13 24.16 38.24 -37.92
C GLN A 13 25.23 38.95 -37.06
N GLN A 14 25.05 40.25 -36.78
CA GLN A 14 25.96 41.05 -35.96
C GLN A 14 25.73 40.88 -34.45
N ARG A 15 24.65 40.19 -34.04
CA ARG A 15 24.30 39.89 -32.64
C ARG A 15 24.30 41.11 -31.72
N TYR A 16 23.76 42.22 -32.21
CA TYR A 16 23.58 43.39 -31.36
C TYR A 16 22.57 43.11 -30.25
N SER A 17 22.93 43.50 -29.04
CA SER A 17 22.15 43.32 -27.82
C SER A 17 21.47 44.59 -27.33
N ASN A 18 21.97 45.76 -27.74
CA ASN A 18 21.40 47.05 -27.36
C ASN A 18 21.82 48.17 -28.34
N THR A 19 21.08 49.27 -28.30
CA THR A 19 21.41 50.55 -28.94
C THR A 19 21.58 51.62 -27.86
N ALA A 20 22.66 52.39 -27.90
CA ALA A 20 22.91 53.48 -26.95
C ALA A 20 23.16 54.79 -27.67
N HIS A 21 22.40 55.83 -27.32
CA HIS A 21 22.50 57.16 -27.94
C HIS A 21 23.77 57.90 -27.52
N VAL A 22 24.42 58.52 -28.51
CA VAL A 22 25.55 59.43 -28.29
C VAL A 22 25.02 60.76 -27.76
N GLN A 23 25.68 61.31 -26.74
CA GLN A 23 25.30 62.59 -26.16
C GLN A 23 25.32 63.70 -27.22
N GLY A 24 24.18 64.38 -27.43
CA GLY A 24 24.04 65.44 -28.43
C GLY A 24 23.86 64.94 -29.87
N GLY A 25 23.85 63.62 -30.09
CA GLY A 25 23.53 63.01 -31.38
C GLY A 25 22.05 63.16 -31.76
N MET A 26 21.76 63.14 -33.06
CA MET A 26 20.37 63.19 -33.55
C MET A 26 19.65 61.88 -33.26
N VAL A 27 18.41 61.95 -32.76
CA VAL A 27 17.54 60.77 -32.60
C VAL A 27 16.90 60.44 -33.95
N THR A 28 17.09 59.23 -34.46
CA THR A 28 16.58 58.79 -35.77
C THR A 28 15.48 57.73 -35.64
N ASP A 29 14.59 57.63 -36.63
CA ASP A 29 13.58 56.56 -36.69
C ASP A 29 14.20 55.17 -36.86
N ALA A 30 15.34 55.09 -37.55
CA ALA A 30 16.09 53.86 -37.76
C ALA A 30 16.63 53.29 -36.44
N ASP A 31 17.24 54.13 -35.60
CA ASP A 31 17.80 53.71 -34.31
C ASP A 31 16.71 53.19 -33.36
N LEU A 32 15.59 53.93 -33.27
CA LEU A 32 14.45 53.52 -32.43
C LEU A 32 13.80 52.23 -32.94
N THR A 33 13.69 52.07 -34.27
CA THR A 33 13.14 50.85 -34.88
C THR A 33 14.05 49.66 -34.61
N GLU A 34 15.36 49.82 -34.79
CA GLU A 34 16.34 48.76 -34.52
C GLU A 34 16.34 48.34 -33.06
N ALA A 35 16.27 49.29 -32.12
CA ALA A 35 16.15 49.00 -30.70
C ALA A 35 14.93 48.09 -30.42
N GLY A 36 13.76 48.46 -30.97
CA GLY A 36 12.54 47.65 -30.85
C GLY A 36 12.68 46.26 -31.47
N GLN A 37 13.38 46.13 -32.60
CA GLN A 37 13.64 44.84 -33.23
C GLN A 37 14.62 43.96 -32.46
N ILE A 38 15.65 44.54 -31.85
CA ILE A 38 16.59 43.82 -30.97
C ILE A 38 15.85 43.28 -29.74
N HIS A 39 15.02 44.11 -29.11
CA HIS A 39 14.22 43.68 -27.95
C HIS A 39 13.21 42.59 -28.34
N MET A 40 12.47 42.77 -29.43
CA MET A 40 11.53 41.77 -29.93
C MET A 40 12.21 40.43 -30.24
N ALA A 41 13.35 40.44 -30.92
CA ALA A 41 14.09 39.22 -31.24
C ALA A 41 14.58 38.50 -29.99
N ARG A 42 14.99 39.24 -28.95
CA ARG A 42 15.37 38.66 -27.65
C ARG A 42 14.17 38.07 -26.93
N ASP A 43 13.03 38.77 -26.90
CA ASP A 43 11.80 38.29 -26.26
C ASP A 43 11.27 37.02 -26.96
N GLU A 44 11.21 37.00 -28.30
CA GLU A 44 10.81 35.84 -29.09
C GLU A 44 11.76 34.64 -28.84
N ALA A 45 13.07 34.88 -28.78
CA ALA A 45 14.03 33.84 -28.49
C ALA A 45 13.85 33.30 -27.06
N GLN A 46 13.74 34.17 -26.05
CA GLN A 46 13.51 33.78 -24.65
C GLN A 46 12.19 33.02 -24.43
N ASN A 47 11.13 33.38 -25.14
CA ASN A 47 9.85 32.66 -25.08
C ASN A 47 9.94 31.22 -25.62
N THR A 48 10.96 30.92 -26.43
CA THR A 48 11.23 29.56 -26.91
C THR A 48 11.97 28.72 -25.85
N VAL A 49 12.67 29.37 -24.91
CA VAL A 49 13.62 28.73 -23.98
C VAL A 49 13.49 29.33 -22.57
N THR A 50 12.62 28.77 -21.74
CA THR A 50 12.48 29.19 -20.34
C THR A 50 13.45 28.43 -19.43
N VAL A 51 14.72 28.85 -19.40
CA VAL A 51 15.76 28.24 -18.54
C VAL A 51 16.71 29.27 -17.94
N ALA A 52 17.28 28.96 -16.78
CA ALA A 52 18.27 29.81 -16.13
C ALA A 52 19.67 29.67 -16.78
N SER A 53 20.17 28.44 -16.94
CA SER A 53 21.46 28.16 -17.58
C SER A 53 21.42 26.79 -18.26
N GLY A 54 21.98 26.67 -19.46
CA GLY A 54 22.04 25.41 -20.20
C GLY A 54 22.16 25.60 -21.70
N THR A 55 21.93 24.54 -22.46
CA THR A 55 21.80 24.60 -23.92
C THR A 55 20.64 23.75 -24.42
N PRO A 56 19.88 24.21 -25.43
CA PRO A 56 18.77 23.44 -25.98
C PRO A 56 19.28 22.18 -26.68
N VAL A 57 18.43 21.15 -26.77
CA VAL A 57 18.72 19.91 -27.50
C VAL A 57 18.95 20.16 -28.99
N ASP A 58 18.14 21.04 -29.59
CA ASP A 58 18.22 21.40 -31.01
C ASP A 58 18.85 22.78 -31.15
N GLY A 59 19.89 22.88 -31.98
CA GLY A 59 20.59 24.14 -32.23
C GLY A 59 21.38 24.67 -31.03
N GLY A 60 21.70 23.81 -30.07
CA GLY A 60 22.48 24.12 -28.87
C GLY A 60 23.99 24.18 -29.09
N ALA A 61 24.68 24.88 -28.20
CA ALA A 61 26.14 24.98 -28.18
C ALA A 61 26.83 23.67 -27.74
N VAL A 62 26.08 22.74 -27.13
CA VAL A 62 26.54 21.38 -26.82
C VAL A 62 25.62 20.38 -27.53
N ALA A 63 26.22 19.44 -28.24
CA ALA A 63 25.54 18.27 -28.79
C ALA A 63 25.91 17.04 -27.97
N ILE A 64 24.91 16.27 -27.53
CA ILE A 64 25.14 15.00 -26.83
C ILE A 64 25.16 13.88 -27.87
N THR A 65 26.33 13.25 -28.06
CA THR A 65 26.54 12.16 -29.02
C THR A 65 26.81 10.84 -28.29
N PRO A 66 26.73 9.67 -28.96
CA PRO A 66 27.13 8.40 -28.36
C PRO A 66 28.57 8.38 -27.84
N GLU A 67 29.46 9.20 -28.42
CA GLU A 67 30.85 9.37 -28.02
C GLU A 67 31.06 10.36 -26.85
N GLY A 68 30.00 11.01 -26.38
CA GLY A 68 30.02 12.02 -25.30
C GLY A 68 29.54 13.41 -25.76
N PRO A 69 29.61 14.42 -24.87
CA PRO A 69 29.26 15.79 -25.24
C PRO A 69 30.29 16.42 -26.17
N ALA A 70 29.82 17.17 -27.16
CA ALA A 70 30.62 17.88 -28.15
C ALA A 70 30.21 19.35 -28.24
N LEU A 71 31.14 20.24 -28.54
CA LEU A 71 30.84 21.64 -28.84
C LEU A 71 30.33 21.77 -30.27
N ALA A 72 29.22 22.49 -30.44
CA ALA A 72 28.62 22.78 -31.73
C ALA A 72 28.31 24.28 -31.85
N PRO A 73 28.28 24.87 -33.06
CA PRO A 73 27.73 26.20 -33.23
C PRO A 73 26.24 26.21 -32.84
N GLY A 74 25.85 27.12 -31.96
CA GLY A 74 24.49 27.12 -31.42
C GLY A 74 24.32 27.94 -30.16
N TRP A 75 23.12 27.87 -29.58
CA TRP A 75 22.72 28.69 -28.44
C TRP A 75 23.22 28.14 -27.11
N VAL A 76 23.57 29.05 -26.21
CA VAL A 76 23.83 28.75 -24.80
C VAL A 76 23.19 29.83 -23.96
N ILE A 77 22.61 29.45 -22.84
CA ILE A 77 22.02 30.38 -21.88
C ILE A 77 22.85 30.34 -20.61
N ALA A 78 23.23 31.51 -20.13
CA ALA A 78 23.93 31.68 -18.88
C ALA A 78 23.20 32.71 -18.03
N GLU A 79 22.66 32.29 -16.89
CA GLU A 79 21.97 33.14 -15.92
C GLU A 79 20.87 34.02 -16.56
N GLY A 80 20.09 33.42 -17.47
CA GLY A 80 19.01 34.06 -18.22
C GLY A 80 19.46 34.88 -19.44
N LYS A 81 20.77 35.02 -19.68
CA LYS A 81 21.32 35.68 -20.86
C LYS A 81 21.62 34.67 -21.95
N GLN A 82 21.02 34.85 -23.12
CA GLN A 82 21.31 34.04 -24.30
C GLN A 82 22.59 34.51 -25.00
N GLY A 83 23.41 33.55 -25.41
CA GLY A 83 24.54 33.68 -26.31
C GLY A 83 24.41 32.73 -27.50
N ASP A 84 25.24 32.96 -28.51
CA ASP A 84 25.28 32.21 -29.77
C ASP A 84 26.74 31.92 -30.12
N LEU A 85 27.18 30.68 -29.84
CA LEU A 85 28.52 30.20 -30.08
C LEU A 85 28.73 29.98 -31.58
N ARG A 86 29.78 30.58 -32.15
CA ARG A 86 30.11 30.45 -33.57
C ARG A 86 31.59 30.18 -33.79
N ALA A 87 31.87 29.45 -34.86
CA ALA A 87 33.23 29.27 -35.35
C ALA A 87 33.77 30.58 -35.95
N ALA A 88 35.07 30.80 -35.81
CA ALA A 88 35.78 31.89 -36.47
C ALA A 88 35.61 31.81 -37.99
N SER A 89 35.58 32.97 -38.66
CA SER A 89 35.45 33.01 -40.12
C SER A 89 36.60 32.22 -40.78
N ASP A 90 36.30 31.51 -41.86
CA ASP A 90 37.26 30.69 -42.63
C ASP A 90 37.89 29.50 -41.87
N THR A 91 37.34 29.14 -40.70
CA THR A 91 37.74 27.92 -39.97
C THR A 91 36.67 26.83 -40.10
N THR A 92 37.09 25.57 -40.12
CA THR A 92 36.20 24.40 -40.01
C THR A 92 36.65 23.59 -38.79
N PRO A 93 36.01 23.79 -37.63
CA PRO A 93 36.41 23.10 -36.41
C PRO A 93 36.37 21.58 -36.59
N ALA A 94 37.47 20.90 -36.26
CA ALA A 94 37.59 19.46 -36.42
C ALA A 94 37.43 18.72 -35.08
N GLY A 95 36.54 17.72 -35.05
CA GLY A 95 36.30 16.88 -33.87
C GLY A 95 35.39 17.50 -32.82
N ALA A 96 35.08 16.75 -31.76
CA ALA A 96 34.08 17.10 -30.75
C ALA A 96 34.38 18.40 -29.98
N LEU A 97 35.65 18.79 -29.86
CA LEU A 97 36.07 20.00 -29.13
C LEU A 97 36.80 21.01 -30.04
N GLY A 98 36.81 20.80 -31.36
CA GLY A 98 37.54 21.68 -32.29
C GLY A 98 37.12 23.15 -32.18
N LEU A 99 35.84 23.39 -31.88
CA LEU A 99 35.28 24.73 -31.76
C LEU A 99 35.87 25.52 -30.59
N PHE A 100 36.50 24.87 -29.60
CA PHE A 100 37.12 25.54 -28.47
C PHE A 100 38.28 26.47 -28.88
N ALA A 101 39.10 26.06 -29.85
CA ALA A 101 40.23 26.85 -30.32
C ALA A 101 39.82 27.89 -31.38
N ASP A 102 38.77 27.59 -32.16
CA ASP A 102 38.36 28.36 -33.33
C ASP A 102 37.08 29.18 -33.08
N GLN A 103 37.02 29.93 -31.98
CA GLN A 103 35.83 30.70 -31.59
C GLN A 103 35.81 32.09 -32.23
N ALA A 104 34.69 32.50 -32.83
CA ALA A 104 34.54 33.83 -33.40
C ALA A 104 34.64 34.96 -32.37
N ASP A 105 34.11 34.73 -31.16
CA ASP A 105 34.08 35.72 -30.08
C ASP A 105 35.30 35.64 -29.16
N LEU A 106 36.21 34.67 -29.37
CA LEU A 106 37.46 34.54 -28.62
C LEU A 106 38.63 34.29 -29.58
N PRO A 107 38.97 35.26 -30.46
CA PRO A 107 40.14 35.15 -31.32
C PRO A 107 41.41 35.06 -30.48
N LEU A 108 42.37 34.25 -30.92
CA LEU A 108 43.61 33.96 -30.19
C LEU A 108 43.36 33.41 -28.77
N GLY A 109 42.30 32.61 -28.62
CA GLY A 109 41.93 31.97 -27.36
C GLY A 109 42.93 30.91 -26.88
N PRO A 110 42.77 30.41 -25.65
CA PRO A 110 43.61 29.35 -25.12
C PRO A 110 43.48 28.06 -25.93
N ALA A 111 44.58 27.32 -26.02
CA ALA A 111 44.52 25.93 -26.49
C ALA A 111 43.73 25.06 -25.50
N LEU A 112 43.18 23.95 -25.98
CA LEU A 112 42.48 22.99 -25.14
C LEU A 112 43.41 22.47 -24.02
N PRO A 113 42.99 22.48 -22.74
CA PRO A 113 43.86 22.05 -21.66
C PRO A 113 44.11 20.53 -21.71
N GLU A 114 45.37 20.14 -21.47
CA GLU A 114 45.76 18.72 -21.34
C GLU A 114 45.34 18.12 -19.99
N LYS A 115 45.28 18.96 -18.95
CA LYS A 115 44.87 18.60 -17.57
C LYS A 115 43.34 18.64 -17.41
N PRO A 116 42.79 17.96 -16.38
CA PRO A 116 41.36 18.05 -16.07
C PRO A 116 40.88 19.49 -15.96
N ALA A 117 39.78 19.81 -16.66
CA ALA A 117 39.20 21.15 -16.67
C ALA A 117 37.69 21.12 -16.90
N LEU A 118 37.00 22.06 -16.28
CA LEU A 118 35.59 22.38 -16.54
C LEU A 118 35.54 23.35 -17.73
N LEU A 119 34.82 22.98 -18.78
CA LEU A 119 34.45 23.93 -19.83
C LEU A 119 33.20 24.69 -19.37
N TYR A 120 33.18 25.99 -19.60
CA TYR A 120 32.05 26.86 -19.27
C TYR A 120 31.88 27.95 -20.31
N ALA A 121 30.64 28.40 -20.51
CA ALA A 121 30.34 29.59 -21.29
C ALA A 121 30.44 30.84 -20.41
N ASP A 122 31.06 31.89 -20.96
CA ASP A 122 31.11 33.26 -20.45
C ASP A 122 30.44 34.18 -21.47
N ILE A 123 29.30 34.74 -21.09
CA ILE A 123 28.46 35.57 -21.95
C ILE A 123 28.42 36.99 -21.39
N TRP A 124 28.80 37.97 -22.20
CA TRP A 124 28.88 39.37 -21.80
C TRP A 124 28.64 40.31 -22.98
N GLU A 125 28.56 41.62 -22.74
CA GLU A 125 28.28 42.61 -23.79
C GLU A 125 29.48 43.50 -24.08
N ARG A 126 29.88 43.57 -25.35
CA ARG A 126 30.96 44.42 -25.86
C ARG A 126 30.38 45.64 -26.59
N PRO A 127 30.85 46.87 -26.33
CA PRO A 127 30.49 48.01 -27.16
C PRO A 127 31.10 47.90 -28.58
N VAL A 128 30.32 48.28 -29.58
CA VAL A 128 30.70 48.36 -30.99
C VAL A 128 30.39 49.76 -31.50
N PHE A 129 31.44 50.49 -31.87
CA PHE A 129 31.37 51.88 -32.34
C PHE A 129 31.40 51.96 -33.86
N ALA A 130 31.02 53.11 -34.41
CA ALA A 130 31.07 53.35 -35.86
C ALA A 130 32.47 53.16 -36.48
N MET A 131 33.55 53.39 -35.73
CA MET A 131 34.91 53.10 -36.19
C MET A 131 35.16 51.59 -36.39
N GLN A 132 34.50 50.72 -35.63
CA GLN A 132 34.65 49.26 -35.77
C GLN A 132 33.67 48.70 -36.80
N ASP A 133 32.46 49.26 -36.87
CA ASP A 133 31.48 48.94 -37.91
C ASP A 133 30.99 50.23 -38.58
N PRO A 134 31.56 50.59 -39.75
CA PRO A 134 31.22 51.82 -40.47
C PRO A 134 29.74 51.93 -40.85
N TYR A 135 28.99 50.83 -40.85
CA TYR A 135 27.54 50.87 -41.08
C TYR A 135 26.83 51.62 -39.94
N LEU A 136 27.37 51.72 -38.74
CA LEU A 136 26.72 52.44 -37.63
C LEU A 136 26.77 53.97 -37.79
N ALA A 137 27.68 54.51 -38.59
CA ALA A 137 27.63 55.91 -39.01
C ALA A 137 26.48 56.13 -40.00
N ASP A 138 25.73 57.23 -39.87
CA ASP A 138 24.64 57.55 -40.80
C ASP A 138 25.16 58.39 -41.98
N PRO A 139 25.17 57.84 -43.22
CA PRO A 139 25.62 58.59 -44.40
C PRO A 139 24.74 59.81 -44.71
N GLY A 140 23.46 59.78 -44.32
CA GLY A 140 22.51 60.89 -44.43
C GLY A 140 22.84 62.06 -43.51
N LEU A 141 23.69 61.83 -42.50
CA LEU A 141 24.18 62.84 -41.55
C LEU A 141 25.68 63.07 -41.69
N HIS A 142 26.22 62.96 -42.91
CA HIS A 142 27.64 63.13 -43.21
C HIS A 142 28.55 62.17 -42.42
N GLY A 143 28.08 60.97 -42.09
CA GLY A 143 28.84 59.98 -41.33
C GLY A 143 28.85 60.23 -39.83
N ALA A 144 27.92 61.05 -39.30
CA ALA A 144 27.76 61.22 -37.87
C ALA A 144 27.31 59.92 -37.20
N GLU A 145 27.90 59.62 -36.05
CA GLU A 145 27.44 58.55 -35.16
C GLU A 145 26.29 59.08 -34.29
N THR A 146 25.10 58.52 -34.47
CA THR A 146 23.89 58.87 -33.68
C THR A 146 23.77 58.00 -32.43
N THR A 147 24.20 56.76 -32.56
CA THR A 147 24.12 55.69 -31.56
C THR A 147 25.29 54.72 -31.78
N TYR A 148 25.75 54.08 -30.71
CA TYR A 148 26.62 52.89 -30.79
C TYR A 148 25.82 51.64 -30.38
N ARG A 149 26.36 50.45 -30.67
CA ARG A 149 25.70 49.18 -30.32
C ARG A 149 26.45 48.48 -29.21
N THR A 150 25.78 47.58 -28.50
CA THR A 150 26.47 46.50 -27.78
C THR A 150 26.26 45.20 -28.55
N ARG A 151 27.25 44.30 -28.53
CA ARG A 151 27.21 42.96 -29.12
C ARG A 151 27.32 41.93 -28.00
N THR A 152 26.50 40.89 -28.06
CA THR A 152 26.67 39.74 -27.15
C THR A 152 27.87 38.91 -27.58
N MET A 153 28.83 38.76 -26.68
CA MET A 153 30.02 37.92 -26.82
C MET A 153 29.73 36.57 -26.17
N THR A 154 29.96 35.47 -26.89
CA THR A 154 29.74 34.11 -26.38
C THR A 154 31.03 33.31 -26.44
N GLN A 155 31.68 33.12 -25.29
CA GLN A 155 32.99 32.50 -25.22
C GLN A 155 32.93 31.22 -24.40
N ILE A 156 33.52 30.14 -24.88
CA ILE A 156 33.79 28.93 -24.11
C ILE A 156 35.20 29.05 -23.55
N LYS A 157 35.30 29.01 -22.22
CA LYS A 157 36.56 29.07 -21.46
C LYS A 157 36.71 27.79 -20.64
N SER A 158 37.90 27.58 -20.10
CA SER A 158 38.23 26.43 -19.25
C SER A 158 38.67 26.87 -17.86
N ALA A 159 38.31 26.10 -16.84
CA ALA A 159 38.80 26.26 -15.47
C ALA A 159 39.35 24.92 -14.97
N ARG A 160 40.64 24.86 -14.65
CA ARG A 160 41.31 23.63 -14.18
C ARG A 160 40.96 23.26 -12.75
N PHE A 161 40.89 21.95 -12.49
CA PHE A 161 40.75 21.38 -11.16
C PHE A 161 41.72 20.20 -10.97
N GLU A 162 42.03 19.88 -9.71
CA GLU A 162 42.97 18.80 -9.36
C GLU A 162 42.25 17.49 -9.03
N ASP A 163 41.11 17.58 -8.33
CA ASP A 163 40.30 16.47 -7.85
C ASP A 163 38.79 16.82 -7.86
N GLU A 164 37.95 15.89 -7.42
CA GLU A 164 36.49 16.07 -7.36
C GLU A 164 36.07 17.21 -6.41
N ASP A 165 36.76 17.38 -5.28
CA ASP A 165 36.51 18.47 -4.33
C ASP A 165 36.82 19.83 -4.97
N GLY A 166 37.90 19.91 -5.75
CA GLY A 166 38.27 21.05 -6.58
C GLY A 166 37.20 21.38 -7.62
N LEU A 167 36.67 20.37 -8.33
CA LEU A 167 35.58 20.56 -9.29
C LEU A 167 34.31 21.08 -8.60
N LYS A 168 33.93 20.51 -7.46
CA LYS A 168 32.77 20.95 -6.67
C LYS A 168 32.90 22.41 -6.22
N SER A 169 34.08 22.79 -5.74
CA SER A 169 34.40 24.18 -5.37
C SER A 169 34.30 25.14 -6.56
N LEU A 170 34.77 24.74 -7.75
CA LEU A 170 34.62 25.56 -8.97
C LEU A 170 33.16 25.73 -9.36
N LEU A 171 32.36 24.67 -9.35
CA LEU A 171 30.93 24.72 -9.68
C LEU A 171 30.16 25.60 -8.69
N GLU A 172 30.49 25.54 -7.40
CA GLU A 172 29.92 26.42 -6.38
C GLU A 172 30.31 27.90 -6.63
N GLN A 173 31.59 28.17 -6.91
CA GLN A 173 32.07 29.52 -7.23
C GLN A 173 31.40 30.07 -8.49
N LEU A 174 31.23 29.24 -9.53
CA LEU A 174 30.55 29.59 -10.78
C LEU A 174 29.09 29.96 -10.52
N THR A 175 28.38 29.12 -9.77
CA THR A 175 26.96 29.34 -9.43
C THR A 175 26.76 30.60 -8.57
N GLN A 176 27.67 30.85 -7.61
CA GLN A 176 27.60 32.01 -6.73
C GLN A 176 28.14 33.30 -7.37
N GLY A 177 28.80 33.20 -8.53
CA GLY A 177 29.45 34.34 -9.17
C GLY A 177 30.62 34.91 -8.35
N LYS A 178 31.46 34.03 -7.78
CA LYS A 178 32.56 34.40 -6.87
C LYS A 178 33.91 33.90 -7.39
N GLY A 179 34.99 34.44 -6.81
CA GLY A 179 36.35 33.97 -7.08
C GLY A 179 36.72 34.09 -8.55
N ALA A 180 36.96 32.97 -9.23
CA ALA A 180 37.28 32.97 -10.65
C ALA A 180 36.13 33.38 -11.58
N PHE A 181 34.91 33.33 -11.08
CA PHE A 181 33.67 33.58 -11.82
C PHE A 181 32.95 34.82 -11.30
N ALA A 182 33.69 35.84 -10.84
CA ALA A 182 33.09 37.11 -10.47
C ALA A 182 32.35 37.72 -11.67
N ARG A 183 31.07 38.08 -11.49
CA ARG A 183 30.24 38.68 -12.55
C ARG A 183 30.68 40.10 -12.90
N THR A 184 31.19 40.83 -11.92
CA THR A 184 31.81 42.16 -12.00
C THR A 184 32.71 42.30 -10.77
N GLY A 185 33.62 43.28 -10.76
CA GLY A 185 34.45 43.54 -9.58
C GLY A 185 33.67 43.99 -8.35
N SER A 186 34.35 43.97 -7.20
CA SER A 186 33.80 44.38 -5.90
C SER A 186 34.46 45.63 -5.32
N ALA A 187 35.36 46.29 -6.07
CA ALA A 187 36.02 47.51 -5.63
C ALA A 187 35.06 48.70 -5.58
N LEU A 188 34.89 49.29 -4.39
CA LEU A 188 33.96 50.39 -4.17
C LEU A 188 34.62 51.74 -4.39
N ALA A 189 33.92 52.63 -5.09
CA ALA A 189 34.34 54.01 -5.33
C ALA A 189 33.66 54.99 -4.37
N SER A 190 34.36 56.07 -4.03
CA SER A 190 33.80 57.26 -3.37
C SER A 190 34.40 58.52 -4.00
N VAL A 191 33.63 59.60 -4.05
CA VAL A 191 34.06 60.87 -4.65
C VAL A 191 33.87 62.02 -3.66
N LYS A 192 34.84 62.93 -3.64
CA LYS A 192 34.79 64.16 -2.84
C LYS A 192 35.12 65.35 -3.73
N PRO A 193 34.29 66.42 -3.74
CA PRO A 193 34.67 67.68 -4.38
C PRO A 193 35.99 68.19 -3.81
N LYS A 194 36.82 68.80 -4.66
CA LYS A 194 38.04 69.46 -4.20
C LYS A 194 37.64 70.82 -3.59
N ASN A 195 38.02 71.08 -2.34
CA ASN A 195 37.74 72.37 -1.69
C ASN A 195 38.41 73.52 -2.45
N THR A 196 37.74 74.67 -2.49
CA THR A 196 38.28 75.93 -3.00
C THR A 196 39.53 76.33 -2.21
N GLU A 197 40.64 76.59 -2.91
CA GLU A 197 41.73 77.34 -2.30
C GLU A 197 41.27 78.80 -2.17
N ILE A 198 41.19 79.30 -0.94
CA ILE A 198 40.99 80.72 -0.68
C ILE A 198 42.29 81.41 -1.05
N ALA A 199 42.37 81.93 -2.26
CA ALA A 199 43.47 82.80 -2.66
C ALA A 199 43.26 84.16 -1.98
N VAL A 200 44.05 84.46 -0.97
CA VAL A 200 44.15 85.82 -0.42
C VAL A 200 44.96 86.64 -1.42
N ASP A 201 44.41 87.75 -1.90
CA ASP A 201 45.17 88.69 -2.72
C ASP A 201 46.33 89.26 -1.88
N GLU A 202 47.58 88.98 -2.30
CA GLU A 202 48.78 89.50 -1.63
C GLU A 202 48.84 91.04 -1.61
N CYS A 203 48.10 91.71 -2.49
CA CYS A 203 48.03 93.17 -2.59
C CYS A 203 46.83 93.79 -1.87
N ASP A 204 45.84 93.02 -1.43
CA ASP A 204 44.70 93.51 -0.62
C ASP A 204 44.18 92.45 0.38
N PRO A 205 44.71 92.41 1.61
CA PRO A 205 44.25 91.48 2.65
C PRO A 205 42.84 91.77 3.18
N CYS A 206 42.14 92.80 2.66
CA CYS A 206 40.77 93.17 3.03
C CYS A 206 39.73 92.90 1.92
N ALA A 207 40.13 92.37 0.76
CA ALA A 207 39.19 91.98 -0.29
C ALA A 207 38.32 90.79 0.15
N ASP A 208 37.03 90.82 -0.18
CA ASP A 208 36.10 89.71 0.08
C ASP A 208 36.69 88.41 -0.50
N GLN A 209 36.69 87.34 0.30
CA GLN A 209 37.17 86.02 -0.13
C GLN A 209 36.37 85.56 -1.36
N ILE A 210 36.99 85.59 -2.54
CA ILE A 210 36.38 85.05 -3.74
C ILE A 210 36.59 83.54 -3.70
N ASP A 211 35.52 82.78 -3.48
CA ASP A 211 35.51 81.35 -3.75
C ASP A 211 35.76 81.14 -5.26
N ILE A 212 36.99 80.82 -5.63
CA ILE A 212 37.31 80.36 -6.99
C ILE A 212 36.80 78.93 -7.11
N VAL A 213 35.48 78.77 -7.24
CA VAL A 213 34.85 77.46 -7.38
C VAL A 213 35.45 76.79 -8.63
N PRO A 214 36.07 75.61 -8.51
CA PRO A 214 36.57 74.87 -9.67
C PRO A 214 35.42 74.68 -10.66
N THR A 215 35.60 75.17 -11.90
CA THR A 215 34.57 75.04 -12.93
C THR A 215 34.47 73.59 -13.37
N VAL A 216 33.44 72.89 -12.91
CA VAL A 216 33.14 71.51 -13.32
C VAL A 216 32.59 71.50 -14.75
N PRO A 217 33.06 70.62 -15.67
CA PRO A 217 32.51 70.51 -17.02
C PRO A 217 31.14 69.80 -17.05
N ASN A 218 30.42 69.88 -18.17
CA ASN A 218 29.30 68.99 -18.43
C ASN A 218 29.83 67.72 -19.11
N ALA A 219 30.04 66.66 -18.34
CA ALA A 219 30.70 65.46 -18.81
C ALA A 219 30.21 64.21 -18.05
N LEU A 220 30.50 63.04 -18.61
CA LEU A 220 30.44 61.76 -17.90
C LEU A 220 31.89 61.28 -17.77
N PHE A 221 32.45 61.46 -16.58
CA PHE A 221 33.83 61.05 -16.31
C PHE A 221 33.90 59.56 -16.01
N ARG A 222 34.89 58.87 -16.57
CA ARG A 222 35.12 57.43 -16.42
C ARG A 222 36.50 57.15 -15.85
N VAL A 223 36.58 56.20 -14.93
CA VAL A 223 37.83 55.48 -14.58
C VAL A 223 37.61 54.01 -14.88
N GLU A 224 38.56 53.35 -15.53
CA GLU A 224 38.45 51.96 -15.98
C GLU A 224 39.73 51.16 -15.67
N ALA A 225 39.56 49.93 -15.23
CA ALA A 225 40.63 48.94 -15.06
C ALA A 225 40.94 48.28 -16.41
N ILE A 226 42.02 48.70 -17.05
CA ILE A 226 42.43 48.24 -18.39
C ILE A 226 43.16 46.89 -18.32
N ARG A 227 44.00 46.71 -17.31
CA ARG A 227 44.80 45.49 -17.11
C ARG A 227 44.84 45.12 -15.63
N VAL A 228 44.66 43.84 -15.33
CA VAL A 228 44.82 43.29 -13.98
C VAL A 228 45.83 42.15 -14.06
N THR A 229 46.92 42.24 -13.30
CA THR A 229 47.85 41.12 -13.10
C THR A 229 47.53 40.44 -11.78
N ARG A 230 47.74 39.13 -11.70
CA ARG A 230 47.36 38.31 -10.55
C ARG A 230 48.57 37.59 -9.94
N ASP A 231 48.50 37.32 -8.65
CA ASP A 231 49.47 36.49 -7.95
C ASP A 231 49.24 34.99 -8.21
N ALA A 232 50.12 34.13 -7.69
CA ALA A 232 49.99 32.67 -7.84
C ALA A 232 48.74 32.09 -7.15
N ALA A 233 48.11 32.82 -6.23
CA ALA A 233 46.84 32.46 -5.60
C ALA A 233 45.62 33.00 -6.38
N GLY A 234 45.84 33.63 -7.54
CA GLY A 234 44.78 34.17 -8.39
C GLY A 234 44.17 35.48 -7.91
N ARG A 235 44.75 36.15 -6.92
CA ARG A 235 44.27 37.45 -6.39
C ARG A 235 44.88 38.61 -7.20
N PRO A 236 44.17 39.75 -7.35
CA PRO A 236 44.75 40.94 -7.97
C PRO A 236 46.07 41.36 -7.29
N ALA A 237 47.15 41.45 -8.07
CA ALA A 237 48.48 41.84 -7.62
C ALA A 237 48.83 43.27 -8.08
N SER A 238 48.46 43.63 -9.30
CA SER A 238 48.54 45.01 -9.78
C SER A 238 47.41 45.33 -10.76
N VAL A 239 47.00 46.60 -10.81
CA VAL A 239 45.92 47.07 -11.69
C VAL A 239 46.38 48.31 -12.43
N GLN A 240 46.24 48.33 -13.76
CA GLN A 240 46.43 49.51 -14.59
C GLN A 240 45.08 50.18 -14.83
N PHE A 241 44.93 51.40 -14.33
CA PHE A 241 43.75 52.23 -14.53
C PHE A 241 44.00 53.27 -15.62
N ALA A 242 42.96 53.59 -16.39
CA ALA A 242 42.90 54.76 -17.26
C ALA A 242 41.63 55.58 -16.96
N TRP A 243 41.65 56.88 -17.24
CA TRP A 243 40.50 57.75 -16.96
C TRP A 243 40.28 58.83 -18.02
N SER A 244 39.04 59.26 -18.20
CA SER A 244 38.63 60.16 -19.27
C SER A 244 37.37 60.97 -18.92
N HIS A 245 37.40 62.28 -19.16
CA HIS A 245 36.23 63.17 -19.14
C HIS A 245 35.35 63.00 -20.38
N GLU A 246 35.87 62.37 -21.44
CA GLU A 246 35.15 62.08 -22.68
C GLU A 246 34.50 60.69 -22.64
N ASN A 247 34.36 60.08 -21.45
CA ASN A 247 33.88 58.70 -21.26
C ASN A 247 34.56 57.67 -22.18
N ALA A 248 35.85 57.89 -22.49
CA ALA A 248 36.63 57.05 -23.41
C ALA A 248 36.05 56.93 -24.84
N ALA A 249 35.22 57.89 -25.28
CA ALA A 249 34.51 57.85 -26.55
C ALA A 249 35.39 58.18 -27.77
N ALA A 250 36.51 58.87 -27.60
CA ALA A 250 37.39 59.27 -28.70
C ALA A 250 38.23 58.08 -29.19
N ILE A 251 37.85 57.51 -30.34
CA ILE A 251 38.49 56.36 -30.99
C ILE A 251 38.85 56.73 -32.44
N GLU A 252 39.98 56.23 -32.92
CA GLU A 252 40.42 56.37 -34.32
C GLU A 252 41.11 55.08 -34.81
N HIS A 253 41.14 54.87 -36.13
CA HIS A 253 41.93 53.81 -36.73
C HIS A 253 43.43 54.13 -36.65
N THR A 254 44.24 53.16 -36.26
CA THR A 254 45.71 53.33 -36.23
C THR A 254 46.27 53.64 -37.62
N ALA A 255 45.68 53.08 -38.67
CA ALA A 255 46.06 53.35 -40.06
C ALA A 255 45.80 54.81 -40.47
N ALA A 256 44.76 55.46 -39.93
CA ALA A 256 44.44 56.85 -40.23
C ALA A 256 45.48 57.83 -39.66
N LEU A 257 46.16 57.46 -38.58
CA LEU A 257 47.21 58.28 -37.96
C LEU A 257 48.49 58.42 -38.80
N THR A 258 48.56 57.75 -39.95
CA THR A 258 49.62 57.96 -40.95
C THR A 258 49.45 59.28 -41.70
N ASP A 259 48.22 59.82 -41.74
CA ASP A 259 47.94 61.16 -42.23
C ASP A 259 48.14 62.20 -41.12
N GLU A 260 48.96 63.22 -41.37
CA GLU A 260 49.28 64.25 -40.36
C GLU A 260 48.04 65.05 -39.93
N THR A 261 47.07 65.27 -40.83
CA THR A 261 45.86 66.04 -40.51
C THR A 261 44.97 65.26 -39.55
N ALA A 262 44.74 63.97 -39.83
CA ALA A 262 43.99 63.09 -38.94
C ALA A 262 44.71 62.90 -37.59
N ARG A 263 46.03 62.74 -37.62
CA ARG A 263 46.86 62.64 -36.41
C ARG A 263 46.76 63.89 -35.55
N ASP A 264 46.87 65.08 -36.13
CA ASP A 264 46.78 66.36 -35.41
C ASP A 264 45.37 66.63 -34.90
N ALA A 265 44.33 66.23 -35.64
CA ALA A 265 42.94 66.36 -35.21
C ALA A 265 42.61 65.46 -34.01
N PHE A 266 43.21 64.27 -33.94
CA PHE A 266 43.01 63.34 -32.83
C PHE A 266 43.95 63.61 -31.64
N ALA A 267 45.14 64.18 -31.87
CA ALA A 267 46.11 64.48 -30.84
C ALA A 267 45.58 65.51 -29.82
N ARG A 268 45.91 65.29 -28.55
CA ARG A 268 45.66 66.22 -27.46
C ARG A 268 46.81 66.24 -26.47
N ALA A 269 47.17 67.46 -26.02
CA ALA A 269 48.26 67.64 -25.08
C ALA A 269 47.93 66.97 -23.73
N LYS A 270 48.94 66.30 -23.14
CA LYS A 270 48.84 65.55 -21.87
C LYS A 270 47.77 64.44 -21.87
N SER A 271 47.44 63.89 -23.04
CA SER A 271 46.59 62.70 -23.14
C SER A 271 47.41 61.41 -23.12
N VAL A 272 46.72 60.29 -22.89
CA VAL A 272 47.22 58.92 -22.98
C VAL A 272 46.46 58.21 -24.08
N TYR A 273 47.14 57.39 -24.86
CA TYR A 273 46.56 56.68 -26.00
C TYR A 273 46.63 55.17 -25.77
N GLU A 274 45.49 54.52 -25.80
CA GLU A 274 45.34 53.08 -25.70
C GLU A 274 45.27 52.47 -27.10
N PHE A 275 46.27 51.68 -27.47
CA PHE A 275 46.28 50.90 -28.69
C PHE A 275 45.64 49.54 -28.44
N PHE A 276 44.60 49.23 -29.21
CA PHE A 276 43.77 48.05 -29.01
C PHE A 276 43.32 47.44 -30.35
N SER A 277 42.82 46.21 -30.29
CA SER A 277 42.30 45.45 -31.43
C SER A 277 41.02 44.70 -31.05
N ASP A 278 40.40 44.02 -32.03
CA ASP A 278 39.28 43.13 -31.75
C ASP A 278 39.68 41.99 -30.80
N ALA A 279 40.91 41.49 -30.87
CA ALA A 279 41.39 40.44 -29.98
C ALA A 279 41.55 40.93 -28.54
N THR A 280 42.14 42.10 -28.33
CA THR A 280 42.29 42.66 -26.97
C THR A 280 40.94 43.01 -26.35
N GLU A 281 40.00 43.52 -27.16
CA GLU A 281 38.64 43.83 -26.72
C GLU A 281 37.78 42.58 -26.53
N ALA A 282 38.13 41.44 -27.14
CA ALA A 282 37.44 40.17 -26.91
C ALA A 282 37.95 39.46 -25.64
N GLN A 283 39.21 39.64 -25.25
CA GLN A 283 39.78 38.89 -24.12
C GLN A 283 39.57 39.57 -22.76
N ILE A 284 38.38 40.09 -22.49
CA ILE A 284 38.03 40.79 -21.25
C ILE A 284 37.57 39.80 -20.15
N GLY A 285 37.67 40.21 -18.88
CA GLY A 285 37.40 39.37 -17.72
C GLY A 285 38.59 38.50 -17.31
N ARG A 286 38.31 37.37 -16.66
CA ARG A 286 39.31 36.43 -16.14
C ARG A 286 39.51 35.24 -17.07
N PHE A 287 40.75 34.75 -17.10
CA PHE A 287 41.19 33.54 -17.80
C PHE A 287 41.95 32.64 -16.81
N ASP A 288 42.12 31.37 -17.17
CA ASP A 288 42.99 30.44 -16.45
C ASP A 288 44.44 30.96 -16.45
N THR A 289 45.22 30.67 -15.39
CA THR A 289 46.54 31.28 -15.14
C THR A 289 47.57 30.99 -16.24
N ASP A 290 47.39 29.91 -16.99
CA ASP A 290 48.30 29.52 -18.06
C ASP A 290 48.04 30.29 -19.37
N HIS A 291 46.84 30.87 -19.53
CA HIS A 291 46.52 31.68 -20.69
C HIS A 291 46.91 33.14 -20.45
N LYS A 292 47.80 33.65 -21.29
CA LYS A 292 48.15 35.07 -21.31
C LYS A 292 47.18 35.79 -22.22
N ALA A 293 46.16 36.39 -21.61
CA ALA A 293 45.13 37.08 -22.35
C ALA A 293 45.68 38.31 -23.08
N GLU A 294 45.23 38.55 -24.31
CA GLU A 294 45.64 39.69 -25.14
C GLU A 294 45.20 41.00 -24.50
N ARG A 295 46.11 41.96 -24.33
CA ARG A 295 45.82 43.24 -23.65
C ARG A 295 46.23 44.45 -24.50
N PRO A 296 45.51 45.59 -24.35
CA PRO A 296 45.89 46.83 -25.02
C PRO A 296 47.15 47.44 -24.40
N VAL A 297 47.75 48.39 -25.13
CA VAL A 297 48.98 49.09 -24.72
C VAL A 297 48.72 50.58 -24.57
N LEU A 298 49.14 51.16 -23.44
CA LEU A 298 49.04 52.59 -23.18
C LEU A 298 50.33 53.33 -23.55
N SER A 299 50.21 54.43 -24.29
CA SER A 299 51.30 55.30 -24.72
C SER A 299 51.01 56.77 -24.39
N ALA A 300 52.06 57.57 -24.16
CA ALA A 300 51.94 59.02 -23.96
C ALA A 300 51.98 59.77 -25.31
N THR A 301 52.27 59.05 -26.40
CA THR A 301 52.32 59.57 -27.76
C THR A 301 51.39 58.76 -28.66
N LEU A 302 51.07 59.29 -29.83
CA LEU A 302 50.31 58.58 -30.87
C LEU A 302 51.15 57.53 -31.62
N ASP A 303 52.19 57.03 -30.97
CA ASP A 303 53.02 55.96 -31.48
C ASP A 303 52.89 54.78 -30.52
N PRO A 304 52.58 53.57 -31.02
CA PRO A 304 52.52 52.39 -30.18
C PRO A 304 53.93 52.12 -29.65
N VAL A 305 54.05 51.98 -28.33
CA VAL A 305 55.28 51.50 -27.70
C VAL A 305 55.24 49.98 -27.73
N ALA A 306 56.36 49.31 -27.99
CA ALA A 306 56.44 47.87 -27.85
C ALA A 306 56.07 47.47 -26.40
N ASP A 307 55.12 46.56 -26.21
CA ASP A 307 54.81 46.04 -24.88
C ASP A 307 55.98 45.14 -24.42
N PRO A 308 56.65 45.44 -23.30
CA PRO A 308 57.68 44.56 -22.75
C PRO A 308 57.13 43.25 -22.16
N GLU A 309 55.81 43.09 -21.99
CA GLU A 309 55.18 41.88 -21.45
C GLU A 309 54.57 40.98 -22.55
N PRO A 310 54.73 39.64 -22.49
CA PRO A 310 54.11 38.72 -23.45
C PRO A 310 52.58 38.68 -23.30
N GLY A 311 51.84 38.90 -24.40
CA GLY A 311 50.37 38.99 -24.46
C GLY A 311 49.83 40.27 -25.12
N GLY A 312 50.58 40.87 -26.05
CA GLY A 312 50.10 41.97 -26.89
C GLY A 312 49.69 41.44 -28.27
N ASN A 313 48.56 41.92 -28.80
CA ASN A 313 47.88 41.56 -30.06
C ASN A 313 48.39 40.36 -30.90
N GLY A 314 48.77 39.22 -30.32
CA GLY A 314 49.31 38.05 -31.04
C GLY A 314 50.51 38.30 -31.97
N GLY A 315 51.19 39.45 -31.87
CA GLY A 315 52.19 39.91 -32.85
C GLY A 315 51.66 40.71 -34.04
N ASP A 316 50.34 40.86 -34.18
CA ASP A 316 49.69 41.71 -35.17
C ASP A 316 49.71 43.20 -34.74
N PRO A 317 49.68 44.16 -35.69
CA PRO A 317 49.55 45.57 -35.37
C PRO A 317 48.15 45.89 -34.80
N PHE A 318 48.09 46.73 -33.78
CA PHE A 318 46.82 47.24 -33.23
C PHE A 318 46.01 47.95 -34.32
N SER A 319 44.70 47.72 -34.38
CA SER A 319 43.82 48.28 -35.41
C SER A 319 43.19 49.62 -35.03
N HIS A 320 43.10 49.91 -33.73
CA HIS A 320 42.45 51.11 -33.22
C HIS A 320 43.26 51.76 -32.10
N VAL A 321 43.03 53.05 -31.90
CA VAL A 321 43.55 53.83 -30.78
C VAL A 321 42.39 54.52 -30.05
N ARG A 322 42.42 54.55 -28.71
CA ARG A 322 41.46 55.26 -27.85
C ARG A 322 42.19 56.31 -27.03
N ARG A 323 41.59 57.50 -26.89
CA ARG A 323 42.17 58.60 -26.12
C ARG A 323 41.63 58.66 -24.69
N TRP A 324 42.57 58.78 -23.75
CA TRP A 324 42.37 58.93 -22.31
C TRP A 324 43.00 60.24 -21.82
N ASP A 325 42.53 60.74 -20.69
CA ASP A 325 43.11 61.92 -20.05
C ASP A 325 44.33 61.57 -19.19
N GLY A 326 44.38 60.37 -18.63
CA GLY A 326 45.51 59.89 -17.83
C GLY A 326 45.41 58.40 -17.52
N ALA A 327 46.52 57.84 -17.05
CA ALA A 327 46.62 56.44 -16.66
C ALA A 327 47.70 56.21 -15.60
N ALA A 328 47.56 55.16 -14.81
CA ALA A 328 48.55 54.75 -13.82
C ALA A 328 48.42 53.26 -13.46
N THR A 329 49.52 52.62 -13.07
CA THR A 329 49.54 51.27 -12.53
C THR A 329 49.71 51.29 -11.01
N VAL A 330 48.74 50.68 -10.32
CA VAL A 330 48.71 50.51 -8.87
C VAL A 330 49.23 49.13 -8.51
N ASP A 331 50.24 49.08 -7.64
CA ASP A 331 50.81 47.84 -7.12
C ASP A 331 50.19 47.53 -5.75
N LEU A 332 49.35 46.50 -5.67
CA LEU A 332 48.58 46.17 -4.47
C LEU A 332 49.43 45.56 -3.36
N SER A 333 50.68 45.18 -3.66
CA SER A 333 51.65 44.72 -2.66
C SER A 333 52.30 45.86 -1.85
N GLY A 334 51.90 47.13 -2.10
CA GLY A 334 52.43 48.31 -1.42
C GLY A 334 53.60 48.98 -2.13
N GLY A 335 53.83 48.65 -3.41
CA GLY A 335 54.83 49.29 -4.26
C GLY A 335 54.45 50.73 -4.67
N PRO A 336 55.39 51.53 -5.21
CA PRO A 336 55.09 52.85 -5.74
C PRO A 336 54.17 52.77 -6.97
N ILE A 337 53.39 53.82 -7.21
CA ILE A 337 52.62 53.98 -8.46
C ILE A 337 53.59 53.98 -9.65
N LYS A 338 53.34 53.10 -10.63
CA LYS A 338 54.16 52.92 -11.84
C LYS A 338 53.42 53.45 -13.07
N LYS A 339 54.14 53.71 -14.16
CA LYS A 339 53.60 54.10 -15.47
C LYS A 339 52.52 55.22 -15.39
N ALA A 340 52.72 56.22 -14.53
CA ALA A 340 51.81 57.35 -14.40
C ALA A 340 51.98 58.32 -15.58
N MET A 341 50.91 58.60 -16.29
CA MET A 341 50.90 59.33 -17.56
C MET A 341 49.68 60.25 -17.65
N GLY A 342 49.79 61.32 -18.44
CA GLY A 342 48.70 62.26 -18.70
C GLY A 342 48.39 63.24 -17.56
N THR A 343 47.12 63.58 -17.41
CA THR A 343 46.57 64.50 -16.39
C THR A 343 45.96 63.75 -15.21
N GLY A 344 45.88 64.39 -14.05
CA GLY A 344 45.44 63.75 -12.80
C GLY A 344 46.58 63.02 -12.08
N LYS A 345 46.47 62.93 -10.75
CA LYS A 345 47.49 62.29 -9.90
C LYS A 345 46.89 61.12 -9.14
N MET A 346 47.35 59.91 -9.45
CA MET A 346 47.04 58.70 -8.69
C MET A 346 48.03 58.53 -7.54
N THR A 347 47.52 58.21 -6.35
CA THR A 347 48.32 57.83 -5.18
C THR A 347 47.73 56.59 -4.54
N LEU A 348 48.54 55.85 -3.78
CA LEU A 348 48.10 54.68 -3.01
C LEU A 348 48.33 54.94 -1.52
N SER A 349 47.28 54.84 -0.71
CA SER A 349 47.38 54.88 0.75
C SER A 349 46.82 53.57 1.31
N GLY A 350 47.71 52.70 1.81
CA GLY A 350 47.34 51.32 2.12
C GLY A 350 46.92 50.57 0.84
N GLN A 351 45.68 50.07 0.81
CA GLN A 351 45.05 49.44 -0.36
C GLN A 351 43.88 50.29 -0.91
N THR A 352 43.95 51.61 -0.72
CA THR A 352 43.00 52.57 -1.30
C THR A 352 43.72 53.43 -2.33
N ALA A 353 43.33 53.31 -3.59
CA ALA A 353 43.86 54.16 -4.66
C ALA A 353 43.07 55.48 -4.70
N VAL A 354 43.77 56.61 -4.71
CA VAL A 354 43.16 57.94 -4.72
C VAL A 354 43.61 58.67 -5.98
N LEU A 355 42.66 58.91 -6.89
CA LEU A 355 42.82 59.74 -8.07
C LEU A 355 42.42 61.18 -7.73
N THR A 356 43.37 62.11 -7.82
CA THR A 356 43.12 63.55 -7.62
C THR A 356 43.08 64.25 -8.96
N LEU A 357 41.98 64.95 -9.23
CA LEU A 357 41.75 65.79 -10.41
C LEU A 357 41.58 67.25 -9.99
N ASP A 358 41.38 68.13 -10.96
CA ASP A 358 41.23 69.57 -10.70
C ASP A 358 39.91 69.88 -9.97
N SER A 359 38.85 69.13 -10.24
CA SER A 359 37.50 69.37 -9.67
C SER A 359 37.12 68.47 -8.49
N PHE A 360 37.66 67.25 -8.41
CA PHE A 360 37.32 66.29 -7.36
C PHE A 360 38.46 65.28 -7.13
N SER A 361 38.38 64.55 -6.02
CA SER A 361 39.14 63.33 -5.81
C SER A 361 38.21 62.12 -5.79
N MET A 362 38.71 61.00 -6.29
CA MET A 362 38.04 59.72 -6.29
C MET A 362 38.90 58.69 -5.54
N GLU A 363 38.28 58.00 -4.60
CA GLU A 363 38.87 56.93 -3.81
C GLU A 363 38.31 55.59 -4.29
N LEU A 364 39.19 54.62 -4.56
CA LEU A 364 38.86 53.25 -4.91
C LEU A 364 39.36 52.33 -3.80
N ALA A 365 38.45 51.65 -3.11
CA ALA A 365 38.77 50.66 -2.08
C ALA A 365 39.14 49.33 -2.74
N LEU A 366 40.45 49.05 -2.81
CA LEU A 366 40.99 47.86 -3.50
C LEU A 366 41.29 46.70 -2.53
N LYS A 367 41.17 46.94 -1.22
CA LYS A 367 41.47 45.94 -0.20
C LYS A 367 40.53 44.74 -0.31
N ASP A 368 41.11 43.55 -0.50
CA ASP A 368 40.38 42.28 -0.64
C ASP A 368 39.30 42.30 -1.75
N ALA A 369 39.34 43.31 -2.63
CA ALA A 369 38.38 43.50 -3.69
C ALA A 369 38.81 42.71 -4.92
N GLU A 370 37.85 42.03 -5.53
CA GLU A 370 38.04 41.44 -6.86
C GLU A 370 37.92 42.56 -7.90
N ILE A 371 38.83 42.56 -8.88
CA ILE A 371 38.86 43.55 -9.94
C ILE A 371 39.08 42.81 -11.25
N LEU A 372 38.22 43.10 -12.23
CA LEU A 372 38.26 42.52 -13.56
C LEU A 372 38.70 43.59 -14.56
N PRO A 373 39.46 43.21 -15.61
CA PRO A 373 39.60 44.07 -16.78
C PRO A 373 38.22 44.46 -17.31
N GLY A 374 38.01 45.74 -17.62
CA GLY A 374 36.71 46.28 -18.04
C GLY A 374 35.79 46.72 -16.89
N ASP A 375 36.21 46.58 -15.63
CA ASP A 375 35.53 47.27 -14.53
C ASP A 375 35.73 48.78 -14.64
N TYR A 376 34.65 49.55 -14.61
CA TYR A 376 34.72 51.00 -14.66
C TYR A 376 33.75 51.66 -13.69
N TRP A 377 34.06 52.91 -13.32
CA TRP A 377 33.22 53.76 -12.46
C TRP A 377 32.95 55.07 -13.17
N LEU A 378 31.75 55.61 -12.94
CA LEU A 378 31.27 56.79 -13.64
C LEU A 378 30.94 57.92 -12.66
N VAL A 379 31.35 59.13 -13.00
CA VAL A 379 31.02 60.36 -12.26
C VAL A 379 30.33 61.33 -13.21
N GLU A 380 29.08 61.65 -12.91
CA GLU A 380 28.32 62.67 -13.61
C GLU A 380 28.81 64.05 -13.16
N LEU A 381 29.21 64.86 -14.13
CA LEU A 381 29.66 66.23 -13.94
C LEU A 381 28.63 67.17 -14.59
N ARG A 382 28.09 68.09 -13.79
CA ARG A 382 26.99 69.00 -14.20
C ARG A 382 27.29 70.43 -13.76
N ARG A 383 27.86 71.22 -14.67
CA ARG A 383 28.30 72.61 -14.43
C ARG A 383 27.23 73.50 -13.80
N PHE A 384 25.99 73.38 -14.28
CA PHE A 384 24.88 74.27 -13.90
C PHE A 384 23.94 73.66 -12.85
N ALA A 385 24.27 72.50 -12.29
CA ALA A 385 23.50 71.91 -11.20
C ALA A 385 23.76 72.67 -9.88
N ALA A 386 22.88 72.43 -8.89
CA ALA A 386 23.11 72.84 -7.51
C ALA A 386 24.44 72.28 -7.01
N GLU A 387 25.13 73.00 -6.12
CA GLU A 387 26.50 72.66 -5.72
C GLU A 387 26.68 71.22 -5.24
N SER A 388 25.72 70.71 -4.45
CA SER A 388 25.68 69.31 -3.99
C SER A 388 25.55 68.28 -5.12
N ASP A 389 25.03 68.69 -6.27
CA ASP A 389 24.63 67.83 -7.38
C ASP A 389 25.55 68.00 -8.60
N ARG A 390 26.55 68.90 -8.54
CA ARG A 390 27.50 69.13 -9.63
C ARG A 390 28.39 67.92 -9.90
N ILE A 391 28.60 67.10 -8.87
CA ILE A 391 29.43 65.90 -8.92
C ILE A 391 28.60 64.78 -8.31
N ARG A 392 28.24 63.80 -9.13
CA ARG A 392 27.46 62.64 -8.70
C ARG A 392 28.11 61.35 -9.14
N LEU A 393 28.47 60.50 -8.18
CA LEU A 393 28.97 59.16 -8.44
C LEU A 393 27.82 58.22 -8.81
N VAL A 394 27.88 57.62 -9.99
CA VAL A 394 26.84 56.70 -10.48
C VAL A 394 26.86 55.41 -9.65
N GLY A 395 25.69 54.96 -9.21
CA GLY A 395 25.54 53.75 -8.41
C GLY A 395 25.96 53.89 -6.93
N GLY A 396 26.37 55.08 -6.49
CA GLY A 396 26.70 55.38 -5.09
C GLY A 396 25.59 56.09 -4.34
N THR A 397 25.61 55.97 -3.01
CA THR A 397 24.75 56.74 -2.10
C THR A 397 25.60 57.86 -1.51
N ASP A 398 25.15 59.12 -1.61
CA ASP A 398 25.87 60.31 -1.13
C ASP A 398 27.34 60.37 -1.60
N ASN A 399 27.57 60.05 -2.87
CA ASN A 399 28.90 59.99 -3.49
C ASN A 399 29.86 58.98 -2.84
N LYS A 400 29.34 57.94 -2.19
CA LYS A 400 30.13 56.89 -1.54
C LYS A 400 29.70 55.50 -1.97
N ASN A 401 30.64 54.57 -1.78
CA ASN A 401 30.45 53.13 -1.89
C ASN A 401 29.79 52.65 -3.21
N ALA A 402 30.12 53.27 -4.35
CA ALA A 402 29.59 52.83 -5.63
C ALA A 402 30.34 51.59 -6.15
N PRO A 403 29.65 50.48 -6.47
CA PRO A 403 30.28 49.34 -7.14
C PRO A 403 30.67 49.72 -8.58
N PRO A 404 31.58 48.95 -9.23
CA PRO A 404 31.86 49.15 -10.63
C PRO A 404 30.59 48.97 -11.46
N GLN A 405 30.45 49.79 -12.50
CA GLN A 405 29.41 49.70 -13.53
C GLN A 405 29.90 48.86 -14.73
N GLY A 406 30.95 48.06 -14.50
CA GLY A 406 31.71 47.30 -15.50
C GLY A 406 30.91 46.32 -16.34
N ILE A 407 31.63 45.60 -17.20
CA ILE A 407 31.06 44.49 -17.94
C ILE A 407 30.53 43.43 -16.95
N ARG A 408 29.29 43.01 -17.17
CA ARG A 408 28.68 41.92 -16.43
C ARG A 408 28.85 40.60 -17.19
N HIS A 409 29.60 39.68 -16.59
CA HIS A 409 29.79 38.32 -17.07
C HIS A 409 28.69 37.39 -16.55
N HIS A 410 28.20 36.51 -17.42
CA HIS A 410 27.21 35.49 -17.11
C HIS A 410 27.79 34.12 -17.43
N PHE A 411 27.75 33.20 -16.47
CA PHE A 411 28.43 31.91 -16.59
C PHE A 411 27.45 30.73 -16.70
N CYS A 412 27.79 29.75 -17.54
CA CYS A 412 27.10 28.47 -17.62
C CYS A 412 28.14 27.35 -17.66
N ALA A 413 28.15 26.49 -16.65
CA ALA A 413 28.99 25.28 -16.68
C ALA A 413 28.56 24.41 -17.88
N LEU A 414 29.49 23.87 -18.65
CA LEU A 414 29.14 22.89 -19.68
C LEU A 414 29.48 21.51 -19.14
N PHE A 415 30.63 20.97 -19.52
CA PHE A 415 31.06 19.63 -19.14
C PHE A 415 32.56 19.62 -18.86
N THR A 416 33.04 18.55 -18.24
CA THR A 416 34.45 18.38 -17.91
C THR A 416 35.20 17.66 -19.04
N ILE A 417 36.49 17.95 -19.15
CA ILE A 417 37.40 17.25 -20.03
C ILE A 417 38.56 16.67 -19.22
N GLU A 418 39.08 15.53 -19.68
CA GLU A 418 40.31 14.92 -19.15
C GLU A 418 41.15 14.40 -20.32
N SER A 419 42.45 14.67 -20.31
CA SER A 419 43.36 14.30 -21.41
C SER A 419 42.85 14.74 -22.80
N GLY A 420 42.25 15.94 -22.88
CA GLY A 420 41.69 16.50 -24.11
C GLY A 420 40.42 15.81 -24.63
N LYS A 421 39.74 14.98 -23.82
CA LYS A 421 38.50 14.30 -24.19
C LYS A 421 37.35 14.69 -23.27
N PRO A 422 36.12 14.85 -23.81
CA PRO A 422 34.94 15.09 -22.98
C PRO A 422 34.63 13.89 -22.09
N GLN A 423 34.22 14.17 -20.86
CA GLN A 423 33.72 13.16 -19.93
C GLN A 423 32.23 12.91 -20.14
N ALA A 424 31.75 11.75 -19.70
CA ALA A 424 30.33 11.44 -19.69
C ALA A 424 29.57 12.42 -18.77
N LEU A 425 28.36 12.80 -19.20
CA LEU A 425 27.49 13.66 -18.39
C LEU A 425 26.75 12.81 -17.36
N ASN A 426 26.55 13.37 -16.16
CA ASN A 426 25.53 12.87 -15.24
C ASN A 426 24.11 13.25 -15.74
N ASP A 427 23.07 12.74 -15.09
CA ASP A 427 21.67 13.02 -15.45
C ASP A 427 21.37 14.53 -15.39
N ALA A 428 21.73 15.20 -14.30
CA ALA A 428 21.46 16.64 -14.12
C ALA A 428 22.10 17.50 -15.23
N ASP A 429 23.34 17.23 -15.62
CA ASP A 429 24.03 17.91 -16.69
C ASP A 429 23.48 17.54 -18.07
N THR A 430 23.08 16.28 -18.28
CA THR A 430 22.37 15.86 -19.50
C THR A 430 21.12 16.71 -19.69
N ARG A 431 20.24 16.75 -18.68
CA ARG A 431 19.00 17.52 -18.73
C ARG A 431 19.22 19.00 -18.99
N ARG A 432 20.28 19.57 -18.40
CA ARG A 432 20.65 20.98 -18.51
C ARG A 432 21.29 21.32 -19.87
N LEU A 433 22.00 20.38 -20.49
CA LEU A 433 22.71 20.55 -21.76
C LEU A 433 21.99 19.93 -22.97
N SER A 434 20.77 19.45 -22.79
CA SER A 434 19.91 19.01 -23.88
C SER A 434 18.44 19.28 -23.58
N PHE A 435 18.10 20.45 -23.04
CA PHE A 435 16.70 20.71 -22.73
C PHE A 435 15.88 20.90 -24.02
N PRO A 436 14.73 20.22 -24.18
CA PRO A 436 13.78 20.51 -25.25
C PRO A 436 12.90 21.72 -24.91
N PRO A 437 12.08 22.21 -25.85
CA PRO A 437 11.02 23.16 -25.55
C PRO A 437 10.13 22.65 -24.40
N LEU A 438 9.62 23.56 -23.56
CA LEU A 438 8.79 23.19 -22.40
C LEU A 438 7.56 22.35 -22.78
N THR A 439 7.01 22.55 -23.98
CA THR A 439 5.88 21.79 -24.50
C THR A 439 6.21 20.34 -24.88
N ASP A 440 7.50 20.02 -25.06
CA ASP A 440 8.02 18.71 -25.45
C ASP A 440 9.00 18.15 -24.40
N ILE A 441 8.88 18.56 -23.14
CA ILE A 441 9.76 18.05 -22.07
C ILE A 441 9.42 16.59 -21.73
N PRO A 442 10.33 15.63 -21.96
CA PRO A 442 10.11 14.24 -21.61
C PRO A 442 10.34 14.02 -20.11
N ALA A 443 9.82 12.91 -19.57
CA ALA A 443 10.01 12.54 -18.17
C ALA A 443 11.50 12.35 -17.78
N THR A 444 12.37 12.00 -18.75
CA THR A 444 13.82 11.91 -18.54
C THR A 444 14.47 13.26 -18.29
N HIS A 445 13.79 14.37 -18.57
CA HIS A 445 14.30 15.74 -18.40
C HIS A 445 13.72 16.47 -17.19
N ILE A 446 12.98 15.76 -16.34
CA ILE A 446 12.40 16.29 -15.11
C ILE A 446 13.11 15.63 -13.93
N SER A 447 13.80 16.43 -13.10
CA SER A 447 14.42 15.92 -11.87
C SER A 447 13.39 15.29 -10.95
N PHE A 448 13.80 14.24 -10.27
CA PHE A 448 13.03 13.63 -9.21
C PHE A 448 13.87 13.61 -7.93
N ASP A 449 13.31 14.13 -6.84
CA ASP A 449 13.90 14.07 -5.51
C ASP A 449 13.02 13.14 -4.66
N PRO A 450 13.40 11.86 -4.51
CA PRO A 450 12.56 10.89 -3.82
C PRO A 450 12.51 11.15 -2.32
N GLU A 451 11.33 11.53 -1.79
CA GLU A 451 11.08 11.51 -0.34
C GLU A 451 11.15 10.09 0.24
N CYS A 452 11.06 9.05 -0.61
CA CYS A 452 11.15 7.64 -0.26
C CYS A 452 12.25 6.95 -1.10
N PRO A 453 13.55 7.13 -0.77
CA PRO A 453 14.66 6.63 -1.58
C PRO A 453 14.64 5.10 -1.77
N ASP A 454 14.25 4.38 -0.71
CA ASP A 454 14.18 2.91 -0.70
C ASP A 454 13.17 2.33 -1.71
N PHE A 455 12.20 3.13 -2.15
CA PHE A 455 11.14 2.69 -3.06
C PHE A 455 11.44 3.00 -4.53
N PHE A 456 12.19 4.07 -4.78
CA PHE A 456 12.52 4.53 -6.12
C PHE A 456 13.98 4.26 -6.51
N ASP A 457 14.70 3.40 -5.78
CA ASP A 457 16.08 2.98 -6.07
C ASP A 457 17.06 4.13 -6.40
N ASN A 458 16.91 5.28 -5.72
CA ASN A 458 17.64 6.52 -6.01
C ASN A 458 17.42 7.08 -7.43
N ALA A 459 16.23 6.91 -8.01
CA ALA A 459 15.85 7.53 -9.28
C ALA A 459 16.17 9.03 -9.29
N GLU A 460 16.93 9.47 -10.29
CA GLU A 460 17.37 10.88 -10.43
C GLU A 460 16.38 11.71 -11.26
N ASN A 461 15.55 11.04 -12.06
CA ASN A 461 14.54 11.65 -12.91
C ASN A 461 13.17 10.91 -12.85
N VAL A 462 12.12 11.59 -13.33
CA VAL A 462 10.75 11.07 -13.27
C VAL A 462 10.57 9.79 -14.11
N ALA A 463 11.32 9.63 -15.20
CA ALA A 463 11.24 8.42 -16.02
C ALA A 463 11.72 7.18 -15.25
N GLU A 464 12.84 7.29 -14.53
CA GLU A 464 13.35 6.23 -13.66
C GLU A 464 12.36 5.91 -12.54
N ALA A 465 11.79 6.93 -11.89
CA ALA A 465 10.78 6.72 -10.86
C ALA A 465 9.53 5.98 -11.39
N LEU A 466 9.10 6.32 -12.61
CA LEU A 466 8.01 5.60 -13.29
C LEU A 466 8.40 4.17 -13.66
N ASN A 467 9.66 3.92 -14.06
CA ASN A 467 10.15 2.57 -14.32
C ASN A 467 10.16 1.74 -13.02
N SER A 468 10.63 2.29 -11.89
CA SER A 468 10.56 1.63 -10.58
C SER A 468 9.12 1.29 -10.18
N LEU A 469 8.15 2.17 -10.50
CA LEU A 469 6.73 1.88 -10.31
C LEU A 469 6.22 0.77 -11.23
N CYS A 470 6.69 0.71 -12.47
CA CYS A 470 6.33 -0.35 -13.41
C CYS A 470 6.91 -1.72 -12.99
N ASP A 471 8.05 -1.72 -12.31
CA ASP A 471 8.73 -2.93 -11.82
C ASP A 471 8.28 -3.37 -10.41
N LEU A 472 7.26 -2.71 -9.83
CA LEU A 472 6.69 -3.08 -8.52
C LEU A 472 6.19 -4.53 -8.49
N ASP A 473 6.80 -5.32 -7.62
CA ASP A 473 6.31 -6.68 -7.33
C ASP A 473 5.61 -6.77 -5.96
N ALA A 474 4.87 -7.86 -5.76
CA ALA A 474 4.08 -8.07 -4.55
C ALA A 474 4.91 -8.19 -3.25
N SER A 475 6.23 -8.43 -3.34
CA SER A 475 7.14 -8.49 -2.18
C SER A 475 7.48 -7.10 -1.65
N GLN A 476 7.38 -6.07 -2.50
CA GLN A 476 7.64 -4.67 -2.17
C GLN A 476 6.38 -3.94 -1.68
N VAL A 477 5.19 -4.55 -1.77
CA VAL A 477 3.93 -3.99 -1.29
C VAL A 477 3.66 -4.42 0.15
N ALA A 478 3.64 -3.44 1.07
CA ALA A 478 3.34 -3.67 2.48
C ALA A 478 1.92 -4.22 2.69
N TYR A 479 1.78 -5.18 3.60
CA TYR A 479 0.51 -5.76 4.02
C TYR A 479 0.44 -5.80 5.54
N HIS A 480 -0.58 -5.15 6.09
CA HIS A 480 -0.85 -5.13 7.52
C HIS A 480 -2.16 -5.88 7.80
N PRO A 481 -2.11 -7.10 8.36
CA PRO A 481 -3.33 -7.84 8.69
C PRO A 481 -4.12 -7.12 9.78
N SER A 482 -5.45 -7.14 9.67
CA SER A 482 -6.36 -6.59 10.68
C SER A 482 -6.19 -7.32 12.03
N GLU A 483 -6.32 -6.59 13.13
CA GLU A 483 -6.28 -7.18 14.48
C GLU A 483 -7.25 -8.37 14.59
N GLY A 484 -6.73 -9.51 15.07
CA GLY A 484 -7.48 -10.77 15.18
C GLY A 484 -7.37 -11.71 13.97
N CYS A 485 -6.63 -11.34 12.90
CA CYS A 485 -6.38 -12.25 11.78
C CYS A 485 -5.18 -13.19 12.04
N GLU A 486 -5.36 -14.18 12.92
CA GLU A 486 -4.31 -15.18 13.27
C GLU A 486 -3.69 -15.86 12.04
N ARG A 487 -4.47 -16.01 10.96
CA ARG A 487 -4.04 -16.66 9.71
C ARG A 487 -2.86 -15.96 9.02
N PHE A 488 -2.76 -14.64 9.16
CA PHE A 488 -1.69 -13.84 8.57
C PHE A 488 -0.76 -13.24 9.63
N ASP A 489 -0.72 -13.82 10.83
CA ASP A 489 0.17 -13.34 11.88
C ASP A 489 1.65 -13.35 11.44
N GLY A 490 2.36 -12.27 11.73
CA GLY A 490 3.76 -12.04 11.32
C GLY A 490 3.99 -11.73 9.83
N VAL A 491 2.95 -11.65 8.99
CA VAL A 491 3.07 -11.26 7.57
C VAL A 491 3.23 -9.76 7.43
N LYS A 492 4.18 -9.33 6.59
CA LYS A 492 4.50 -7.92 6.35
C LYS A 492 4.28 -7.47 4.90
N THR A 493 4.23 -8.41 3.96
CA THR A 493 4.12 -8.10 2.52
C THR A 493 2.99 -8.87 1.84
N VAL A 494 2.49 -8.37 0.72
CA VAL A 494 1.43 -9.03 -0.06
C VAL A 494 1.91 -10.40 -0.58
N HIS A 495 3.17 -10.51 -1.00
CA HIS A 495 3.76 -11.78 -1.43
C HIS A 495 3.73 -12.85 -0.33
N GLU A 496 4.13 -12.50 0.90
CA GLU A 496 4.07 -13.41 2.05
C GLU A 496 2.62 -13.84 2.38
N ALA A 497 1.64 -12.94 2.21
CA ALA A 497 0.23 -13.26 2.37
C ALA A 497 -0.23 -14.27 1.30
N LEU A 498 0.14 -14.06 0.04
CA LEU A 498 -0.20 -14.95 -1.07
C LEU A 498 0.46 -16.33 -0.92
N GLU A 499 1.73 -16.41 -0.51
CA GLU A 499 2.38 -17.69 -0.21
C GLU A 499 1.68 -18.45 0.92
N LYS A 500 1.30 -17.75 2.00
CA LYS A 500 0.52 -18.37 3.08
C LYS A 500 -0.85 -18.85 2.58
N MET A 501 -1.47 -18.16 1.63
CA MET A 501 -2.73 -18.62 1.02
C MET A 501 -2.54 -19.87 0.15
N CYS A 502 -1.48 -19.93 -0.67
CA CYS A 502 -1.19 -21.09 -1.52
C CYS A 502 -0.91 -22.35 -0.70
N LYS A 503 -0.24 -22.22 0.46
CA LYS A 503 0.00 -23.35 1.38
C LYS A 503 -1.27 -23.89 2.06
N VAL A 504 -2.40 -23.19 1.96
CA VAL A 504 -3.69 -23.64 2.50
C VAL A 504 -4.52 -24.43 1.48
N GLN A 505 -4.11 -24.50 0.20
CA GLN A 505 -4.83 -25.28 -0.83
C GLN A 505 -4.63 -26.80 -0.74
N ASP A 506 -3.64 -27.29 0.04
CA ASP A 506 -3.52 -28.71 0.43
C ASP A 506 -4.46 -29.02 1.60
N ASP A 507 -5.76 -28.88 1.33
CA ASP A 507 -6.79 -28.83 2.34
C ASP A 507 -7.09 -30.24 2.87
N THR A 508 -6.30 -30.65 3.87
CA THR A 508 -6.59 -31.81 4.73
C THR A 508 -7.99 -31.75 5.34
N ALA A 509 -8.63 -30.57 5.44
CA ALA A 509 -10.00 -30.46 5.90
C ALA A 509 -10.99 -30.86 4.80
N ILE A 510 -10.85 -30.38 3.56
CA ILE A 510 -11.75 -30.74 2.45
C ILE A 510 -11.67 -32.24 2.12
N THR A 511 -10.46 -32.80 2.05
CA THR A 511 -10.28 -34.24 1.79
C THR A 511 -10.89 -35.10 2.89
N ARG A 512 -10.75 -34.71 4.17
CA ARG A 512 -11.44 -35.37 5.29
C ARG A 512 -12.95 -35.19 5.24
N VAL A 513 -13.45 -34.02 4.86
CA VAL A 513 -14.90 -33.75 4.71
C VAL A 513 -15.50 -34.62 3.62
N LEU A 514 -14.85 -34.72 2.46
CA LEU A 514 -15.32 -35.59 1.38
C LEU A 514 -15.33 -37.06 1.81
N ARG A 515 -14.28 -37.51 2.51
CA ARG A 515 -14.17 -38.87 3.03
C ARG A 515 -15.21 -39.18 4.11
N LEU A 516 -15.55 -38.21 4.95
CA LEU A 516 -16.58 -38.32 5.99
C LEU A 516 -17.99 -38.33 5.37
N MET A 517 -18.25 -37.47 4.39
CA MET A 517 -19.58 -37.26 3.82
C MET A 517 -19.98 -38.26 2.75
N MET A 518 -19.03 -38.74 1.93
CA MET A 518 -19.31 -39.60 0.78
C MET A 518 -18.80 -41.03 0.93
N ASP A 519 -18.18 -41.35 2.07
CA ASP A 519 -17.37 -42.55 2.25
C ASP A 519 -16.25 -42.62 1.18
N TRP A 520 -16.00 -43.77 0.56
CA TRP A 520 -15.03 -43.93 -0.53
C TRP A 520 -15.49 -45.04 -1.46
N GLY A 521 -14.93 -45.05 -2.66
CA GLY A 521 -15.31 -45.96 -3.73
C GLY A 521 -15.63 -45.23 -5.02
N VAL A 522 -16.35 -45.92 -5.91
CA VAL A 522 -16.90 -45.30 -7.11
C VAL A 522 -18.03 -44.35 -6.74
N ILE A 523 -17.99 -43.10 -7.18
CA ILE A 523 -19.08 -42.13 -6.99
C ILE A 523 -20.13 -42.33 -8.08
N CYS A 524 -19.70 -42.31 -9.34
CA CYS A 524 -20.57 -42.44 -10.49
C CYS A 524 -19.81 -42.92 -11.74
N GLY A 525 -20.55 -43.32 -12.78
CA GLY A 525 -20.04 -43.49 -14.14
C GLY A 525 -19.28 -44.79 -14.44
N ILE A 526 -18.46 -45.32 -13.53
CA ILE A 526 -17.55 -46.43 -13.85
C ILE A 526 -18.30 -47.76 -13.88
N ARG A 527 -18.28 -48.44 -15.03
CA ARG A 527 -18.74 -49.81 -15.26
C ARG A 527 -17.63 -50.58 -15.95
N VAL A 528 -17.27 -51.72 -15.38
CA VAL A 528 -16.29 -52.63 -15.97
C VAL A 528 -16.98 -53.56 -16.96
N THR A 529 -16.31 -53.84 -18.07
CA THR A 529 -16.84 -54.62 -19.20
C THR A 529 -15.80 -55.60 -19.70
N LEU A 530 -16.27 -56.77 -20.12
CA LEU A 530 -15.46 -57.80 -20.76
C LEU A 530 -15.91 -57.93 -22.22
N PRO A 531 -15.06 -57.63 -23.21
CA PRO A 531 -15.46 -57.67 -24.62
C PRO A 531 -15.88 -59.06 -25.10
N LYS A 532 -15.23 -60.11 -24.58
CA LYS A 532 -15.54 -61.52 -24.86
C LYS A 532 -15.03 -62.38 -23.71
N ARG A 533 -15.75 -63.46 -23.36
CA ARG A 533 -15.23 -64.49 -22.45
C ARG A 533 -13.86 -64.99 -22.94
N PHE A 534 -12.95 -65.21 -22.00
CA PHE A 534 -11.55 -65.59 -22.22
C PHE A 534 -10.68 -64.51 -22.89
N SER A 535 -11.09 -63.24 -22.88
CA SER A 535 -10.24 -62.13 -23.28
C SER A 535 -9.29 -61.70 -22.14
N THR A 536 -8.13 -61.15 -22.47
CA THR A 536 -7.25 -60.43 -21.54
C THR A 536 -7.57 -58.93 -21.49
N MET A 537 -8.42 -58.45 -22.41
CA MET A 537 -8.82 -57.05 -22.49
C MET A 537 -9.94 -56.75 -21.50
N ILE A 538 -9.75 -55.73 -20.68
CA ILE A 538 -10.78 -55.17 -19.82
C ILE A 538 -11.10 -53.75 -20.24
N GLY A 539 -12.38 -53.42 -20.33
CA GLY A 539 -12.85 -52.06 -20.60
C GLY A 539 -13.54 -51.47 -19.39
N TRP A 540 -13.47 -50.16 -19.23
CA TRP A 540 -14.29 -49.43 -18.28
C TRP A 540 -14.84 -48.14 -18.88
N THR A 541 -15.99 -47.70 -18.38
CA THR A 541 -16.58 -46.40 -18.71
C THR A 541 -15.98 -45.29 -17.85
N GLY A 542 -16.08 -44.05 -18.33
CA GLY A 542 -15.64 -42.89 -17.56
C GLY A 542 -16.56 -42.58 -16.39
N GLY A 543 -16.01 -41.92 -15.37
CA GLY A 543 -16.72 -41.58 -14.14
C GLY A 543 -15.76 -41.00 -13.11
N THR A 544 -16.16 -40.98 -11.84
CA THR A 544 -15.36 -40.41 -10.76
C THR A 544 -15.25 -41.41 -9.62
N ILE A 545 -14.03 -41.56 -9.07
CA ILE A 545 -13.77 -42.31 -7.84
C ILE A 545 -13.33 -41.35 -6.72
N LEU A 546 -13.69 -41.69 -5.49
CA LEU A 546 -13.16 -41.11 -4.27
C LEU A 546 -12.27 -42.14 -3.61
N ASN A 547 -10.98 -41.86 -3.49
CA ASN A 547 -10.04 -42.80 -2.86
C ASN A 547 -10.08 -42.71 -1.34
N ARG A 548 -9.35 -43.60 -0.67
CA ARG A 548 -9.33 -43.69 0.79
C ARG A 548 -8.69 -42.48 1.47
N ALA A 549 -7.84 -41.73 0.77
CA ALA A 549 -7.22 -40.49 1.23
C ALA A 549 -8.13 -39.25 1.08
N GLY A 550 -9.34 -39.42 0.54
CA GLY A 550 -10.28 -38.31 0.32
C GLY A 550 -10.00 -37.52 -0.96
N GLN A 551 -9.21 -38.08 -1.89
CA GLN A 551 -8.93 -37.47 -3.18
C GLN A 551 -9.97 -37.91 -4.22
N LEU A 552 -10.53 -36.93 -4.92
CA LEU A 552 -11.39 -37.15 -6.08
C LEU A 552 -10.53 -37.37 -7.32
N ILE A 553 -10.80 -38.46 -8.05
CA ILE A 553 -10.06 -38.81 -9.25
C ILE A 553 -11.07 -39.02 -10.37
N ASP A 554 -10.94 -38.24 -11.43
CA ASP A 554 -11.71 -38.42 -12.66
C ASP A 554 -11.10 -39.52 -13.52
N VAL A 555 -11.92 -40.54 -13.78
CA VAL A 555 -11.56 -41.72 -14.56
C VAL A 555 -12.10 -41.53 -15.97
N LYS A 556 -11.22 -41.50 -16.97
CA LYS A 556 -11.61 -41.54 -18.38
C LYS A 556 -11.98 -42.96 -18.79
N ALA A 557 -12.90 -43.10 -19.74
CA ALA A 557 -13.22 -44.40 -20.32
C ALA A 557 -11.99 -44.98 -21.00
N GLY A 558 -11.74 -46.27 -20.81
CA GLY A 558 -10.49 -46.89 -21.25
C GLY A 558 -10.64 -48.37 -21.49
N LYS A 559 -9.63 -48.93 -22.16
CA LYS A 559 -9.42 -50.37 -22.26
C LYS A 559 -7.96 -50.66 -21.93
N PHE A 560 -7.72 -51.75 -21.22
CA PHE A 560 -6.39 -52.20 -20.84
C PHE A 560 -6.24 -53.68 -21.09
N ASP A 561 -5.09 -54.09 -21.60
CA ASP A 561 -4.73 -55.50 -21.72
C ASP A 561 -4.09 -55.94 -20.41
N LEU A 562 -4.78 -56.77 -19.62
CA LEU A 562 -4.26 -57.22 -18.34
C LEU A 562 -2.91 -57.93 -18.49
N SER A 563 -2.60 -58.54 -19.64
CA SER A 563 -1.28 -59.17 -19.87
C SER A 563 -0.10 -58.20 -19.76
N GLN A 564 -0.36 -56.89 -19.86
CA GLN A 564 0.62 -55.82 -19.73
C GLN A 564 0.65 -55.18 -18.34
N LEU A 565 -0.07 -55.75 -17.36
CA LEU A 565 -0.09 -55.24 -16.00
C LEU A 565 1.29 -55.37 -15.34
N PRO A 566 1.87 -54.26 -14.82
CA PRO A 566 3.15 -54.33 -14.13
C PRO A 566 3.09 -55.24 -12.89
N PRO A 567 4.13 -56.07 -12.62
CA PRO A 567 4.14 -56.97 -11.46
C PRO A 567 3.90 -56.26 -10.11
N GLU A 568 4.35 -55.02 -9.96
CA GLU A 568 4.16 -54.16 -8.80
C GLU A 568 2.69 -53.78 -8.54
N ASN A 569 1.82 -53.89 -9.55
CA ASN A 569 0.40 -53.60 -9.43
C ASN A 569 -0.45 -54.83 -9.07
N ILE A 570 0.20 -55.97 -8.83
CA ILE A 570 -0.42 -57.21 -8.39
C ILE A 570 -0.10 -57.40 -6.90
N HIS A 571 -1.10 -57.19 -6.04
CA HIS A 571 -0.97 -57.31 -4.60
C HIS A 571 -1.27 -58.74 -4.14
N GLY A 572 -0.21 -59.54 -3.99
CA GLY A 572 -0.29 -60.96 -3.62
C GLY A 572 -0.04 -61.90 -4.80
N LYS A 573 -0.20 -63.20 -4.61
CA LYS A 573 -0.02 -64.21 -5.67
C LYS A 573 -1.37 -64.61 -6.24
N LEU A 574 -1.60 -64.34 -7.53
CA LEU A 574 -2.88 -64.56 -8.20
C LEU A 574 -3.42 -66.00 -8.04
N ASN A 575 -2.55 -67.01 -8.15
CA ASN A 575 -2.95 -68.41 -7.99
C ASN A 575 -3.44 -68.72 -6.57
N GLU A 576 -2.75 -68.21 -5.54
CA GLU A 576 -3.14 -68.42 -4.14
C GLU A 576 -4.44 -67.69 -3.81
N ILE A 577 -4.66 -66.51 -4.39
CA ILE A 577 -5.91 -65.75 -4.24
C ILE A 577 -7.06 -66.50 -4.94
N MET A 578 -6.86 -66.96 -6.17
CA MET A 578 -7.86 -67.72 -6.93
C MET A 578 -8.22 -69.05 -6.27
N GLU A 579 -7.25 -69.78 -5.71
CA GLU A 579 -7.51 -71.03 -4.97
C GLU A 579 -8.31 -70.80 -3.69
N LYS A 580 -8.06 -69.68 -3.00
CA LYS A 580 -8.66 -69.39 -1.69
C LYS A 580 -10.00 -68.67 -1.76
N GLU A 581 -10.13 -67.68 -2.65
CA GLU A 581 -11.28 -66.78 -2.72
C GLU A 581 -12.13 -67.05 -3.98
N GLY A 582 -11.61 -67.74 -4.99
CA GLY A 582 -12.32 -68.05 -6.23
C GLY A 582 -12.47 -66.87 -7.22
N GLU A 583 -12.11 -65.66 -6.79
CA GLU A 583 -12.17 -64.40 -7.54
C GLU A 583 -11.06 -63.43 -7.10
N ILE A 584 -10.68 -62.48 -7.97
CA ILE A 584 -9.65 -61.46 -7.73
C ILE A 584 -10.27 -60.07 -7.83
N CYS A 585 -9.98 -59.17 -6.89
CA CYS A 585 -10.44 -57.78 -6.95
C CYS A 585 -9.71 -57.01 -8.03
N LEU A 586 -10.47 -56.30 -8.87
CA LEU A 586 -9.98 -55.30 -9.79
C LEU A 586 -10.15 -53.92 -9.18
N SER A 587 -9.05 -53.17 -9.06
CA SER A 587 -9.03 -51.84 -8.44
C SER A 587 -8.36 -50.79 -9.31
N LEU A 588 -8.73 -49.53 -9.10
CA LEU A 588 -8.11 -48.35 -9.71
C LEU A 588 -7.41 -47.51 -8.63
N ALA A 589 -6.28 -46.89 -8.96
CA ALA A 589 -5.58 -45.92 -8.09
C ALA A 589 -4.91 -44.82 -8.92
N ALA A 590 -4.53 -43.72 -8.26
CA ALA A 590 -3.72 -42.67 -8.88
C ALA A 590 -2.22 -42.99 -8.76
N GLY A 591 -1.50 -42.91 -9.89
CA GLY A 591 -0.05 -43.11 -10.01
C GLY A 591 0.76 -41.84 -9.75
N LYS A 592 2.08 -41.89 -10.01
CA LYS A 592 3.05 -40.82 -9.69
C LYS A 592 2.88 -39.50 -10.47
N ASP A 593 2.11 -39.48 -11.56
CA ASP A 593 1.86 -38.30 -12.42
C ASP A 593 0.35 -38.09 -12.66
N ASP A 594 -0.50 -38.37 -11.67
CA ASP A 594 -1.98 -38.40 -11.79
C ASP A 594 -2.52 -39.37 -12.86
N ALA A 595 -1.66 -40.24 -13.40
CA ALA A 595 -2.06 -41.31 -14.31
C ALA A 595 -2.86 -42.38 -13.58
N LEU A 596 -3.95 -42.85 -14.19
CA LEU A 596 -4.78 -43.90 -13.62
C LEU A 596 -4.10 -45.27 -13.76
N GLU A 597 -3.86 -45.93 -12.63
CA GLU A 597 -3.26 -47.27 -12.57
C GLU A 597 -4.31 -48.32 -12.22
N LEU A 598 -4.18 -49.49 -12.86
CA LEU A 598 -5.01 -50.67 -12.62
C LEU A 598 -4.27 -51.61 -11.68
N HIS A 599 -4.98 -52.23 -10.74
CA HIS A 599 -4.41 -53.15 -9.75
C HIS A 599 -5.26 -54.41 -9.59
N LEU A 600 -4.60 -55.51 -9.24
CA LEU A 600 -5.23 -56.77 -8.86
C LEU A 600 -4.86 -57.11 -7.42
N SER A 601 -5.82 -57.54 -6.61
CA SER A 601 -5.56 -57.88 -5.20
C SER A 601 -6.58 -58.88 -4.64
N ASP A 602 -6.28 -59.46 -3.49
CA ASP A 602 -7.28 -60.16 -2.68
C ASP A 602 -8.27 -59.16 -2.06
N ARG A 603 -9.38 -59.68 -1.53
CA ARG A 603 -10.45 -58.85 -0.97
C ARG A 603 -10.04 -58.06 0.27
N LYS A 604 -9.15 -58.59 1.11
CA LYS A 604 -8.70 -57.89 2.31
C LYS A 604 -7.80 -56.70 1.94
N THR A 605 -6.92 -56.88 0.97
CA THR A 605 -6.03 -55.81 0.50
C THR A 605 -6.79 -54.72 -0.27
N ALA A 606 -7.78 -55.09 -1.09
CA ALA A 606 -8.61 -54.13 -1.84
C ALA A 606 -9.40 -53.16 -0.94
N PHE A 607 -9.85 -53.62 0.23
CA PHE A 607 -10.68 -52.82 1.16
C PHE A 607 -9.87 -52.17 2.29
N GLY A 608 -8.60 -52.56 2.48
CA GLY A 608 -7.72 -52.07 3.55
C GLY A 608 -8.27 -52.30 4.97
N PRO A 609 -7.76 -51.61 6.01
CA PRO A 609 -8.30 -51.73 7.37
C PRO A 609 -9.79 -51.36 7.43
N THR A 610 -10.57 -52.02 8.27
CA THR A 610 -12.02 -51.76 8.39
C THR A 610 -12.28 -50.50 9.23
N ASP A 611 -13.03 -49.53 8.69
CA ASP A 611 -13.54 -48.41 9.51
C ASP A 611 -14.46 -48.97 10.62
N ARG A 612 -14.30 -48.56 11.87
CA ARG A 612 -15.12 -49.09 12.99
C ARG A 612 -16.57 -48.63 12.86
N THR A 613 -17.55 -49.50 13.03
CA THR A 613 -18.98 -49.12 13.08
C THR A 613 -19.34 -48.35 14.35
N TYR A 614 -20.52 -47.69 14.39
CA TYR A 614 -21.05 -47.01 15.59
C TYR A 614 -21.07 -47.95 16.78
N ARG A 615 -21.57 -49.18 16.57
CA ARG A 615 -21.59 -50.23 17.58
C ARG A 615 -20.18 -50.60 18.05
N GLU A 616 -19.23 -50.80 17.15
CA GLU A 616 -17.83 -51.11 17.53
C GLU A 616 -17.14 -49.94 18.23
N ALA A 617 -17.51 -48.69 17.92
CA ALA A 617 -17.00 -47.50 18.59
C ALA A 617 -17.55 -47.37 20.02
N VAL A 618 -18.87 -47.56 20.19
CA VAL A 618 -19.53 -47.58 21.51
C VAL A 618 -19.05 -48.76 22.35
N ASP A 619 -18.99 -49.97 21.78
CA ASP A 619 -18.51 -51.17 22.48
C ASP A 619 -17.04 -51.00 22.91
N ALA A 620 -16.20 -50.36 22.09
CA ALA A 620 -14.83 -50.04 22.45
C ALA A 620 -14.75 -48.96 23.56
N CYS A 621 -15.61 -47.94 23.53
CA CYS A 621 -15.71 -46.94 24.59
C CYS A 621 -16.12 -47.59 25.92
N ILE A 622 -17.16 -48.42 25.91
CA ILE A 622 -17.66 -49.14 27.08
C ILE A 622 -16.63 -50.14 27.61
N ALA A 623 -15.95 -50.90 26.73
CA ALA A 623 -14.89 -51.83 27.13
C ALA A 623 -13.66 -51.12 27.71
N GLY A 624 -13.42 -49.86 27.33
CA GLY A 624 -12.40 -48.99 27.89
C GLY A 624 -12.73 -48.47 29.29
N ARG A 625 -14.01 -48.42 29.68
CA ARG A 625 -14.45 -48.09 31.04
C ARG A 625 -14.40 -49.35 31.92
N LYS A 626 -13.64 -49.32 33.01
CA LYS A 626 -13.48 -50.47 33.93
C LYS A 626 -14.82 -50.74 34.66
N LYS A 627 -15.23 -52.01 34.79
CA LYS A 627 -16.52 -52.42 35.39
C LYS A 627 -16.38 -52.81 36.87
N VAL A 628 -17.29 -52.34 37.72
CA VAL A 628 -17.37 -52.73 39.14
C VAL A 628 -17.49 -54.26 39.25
N ASP A 629 -16.57 -54.88 39.98
CA ASP A 629 -16.60 -56.31 40.24
C ASP A 629 -17.46 -56.59 41.47
N PHE A 630 -18.78 -56.66 41.26
CA PHE A 630 -19.73 -57.03 42.31
C PHE A 630 -19.41 -58.39 42.97
N GLY A 631 -18.69 -59.27 42.26
CA GLY A 631 -18.22 -60.54 42.80
C GLY A 631 -17.22 -60.39 43.95
N LYS A 632 -16.39 -59.33 43.95
CA LYS A 632 -15.47 -59.04 45.06
C LYS A 632 -16.18 -58.53 46.31
N VAL A 633 -17.33 -57.88 46.14
CA VAL A 633 -18.07 -57.28 47.24
C VAL A 633 -19.06 -58.25 47.89
N TYR A 634 -19.73 -59.08 47.08
CA TYR A 634 -20.79 -59.98 47.59
C TYR A 634 -20.30 -61.39 47.98
N ARG A 635 -19.27 -61.95 47.32
CA ARG A 635 -18.74 -63.30 47.66
C ARG A 635 -18.22 -63.43 49.10
N PRO A 636 -17.63 -62.41 49.74
CA PRO A 636 -17.13 -62.52 51.12
C PRO A 636 -18.23 -62.53 52.20
N LEU A 637 -19.49 -62.24 51.86
CA LEU A 637 -20.57 -62.10 52.82
C LEU A 637 -21.04 -63.45 53.36
N LYS A 638 -21.33 -63.50 54.67
CA LYS A 638 -21.99 -64.67 55.27
C LYS A 638 -23.44 -64.77 54.76
N PRO A 639 -24.06 -65.96 54.73
CA PRO A 639 -25.45 -66.12 54.26
C PRO A 639 -26.47 -65.19 54.97
N ALA A 640 -26.28 -64.92 56.26
CA ALA A 640 -27.13 -63.98 57.01
C ALA A 640 -26.93 -62.52 56.58
N GLU A 641 -25.68 -62.12 56.32
CA GLU A 641 -25.33 -60.77 55.82
C GLU A 641 -25.82 -60.59 54.37
N GLY A 642 -25.76 -61.65 53.56
CA GLY A 642 -26.28 -61.67 52.19
C GLY A 642 -27.78 -61.40 52.13
N LYS A 643 -28.58 -61.94 53.06
CA LYS A 643 -30.04 -61.69 53.13
C LYS A 643 -30.37 -60.22 53.47
N ILE A 644 -29.54 -59.57 54.29
CA ILE A 644 -29.69 -58.15 54.63
C ILE A 644 -29.45 -57.30 53.38
N VAL A 645 -28.35 -57.55 52.67
CA VAL A 645 -27.99 -56.84 51.43
C VAL A 645 -29.04 -57.09 50.34
N GLU A 646 -29.54 -58.31 50.23
CA GLU A 646 -30.63 -58.64 49.30
C GLU A 646 -31.92 -57.89 49.63
N SER A 647 -32.22 -57.68 50.91
CA SER A 647 -33.37 -56.87 51.32
C SER A 647 -33.22 -55.42 50.88
N VAL A 648 -32.03 -54.82 51.06
CA VAL A 648 -31.74 -53.45 50.60
C VAL A 648 -31.81 -53.34 49.07
N LEU A 649 -31.25 -54.32 48.34
CA LEU A 649 -31.33 -54.37 46.88
C LEU A 649 -32.76 -54.53 46.37
N ASN A 650 -33.60 -55.33 47.05
CA ASN A 650 -34.99 -55.51 46.68
C ASN A 650 -35.84 -54.26 46.95
N VAL A 651 -35.54 -53.53 48.04
CA VAL A 651 -36.16 -52.22 48.31
C VAL A 651 -35.73 -51.20 47.27
N TRP A 652 -34.45 -51.15 46.90
CA TRP A 652 -33.99 -50.30 45.79
C TRP A 652 -34.66 -50.64 44.45
N ALA A 653 -34.71 -51.92 44.08
CA ALA A 653 -35.31 -52.35 42.81
C ALA A 653 -36.83 -52.10 42.73
N ASN A 654 -37.52 -52.00 43.87
CA ASN A 654 -38.97 -51.80 43.98
C ASN A 654 -39.31 -50.57 44.86
N ARG A 655 -38.53 -49.51 44.69
CA ARG A 655 -38.50 -48.32 45.56
C ARG A 655 -39.86 -47.66 45.77
N LYS A 656 -40.65 -47.53 44.70
CA LYS A 656 -42.02 -46.96 44.72
C LYS A 656 -42.94 -47.56 45.79
N SER A 657 -42.67 -48.79 46.23
CA SER A 657 -43.64 -49.59 46.99
C SER A 657 -43.08 -50.10 48.31
N LEU A 658 -41.78 -50.40 48.37
CA LEU A 658 -41.14 -51.01 49.54
C LEU A 658 -40.34 -50.02 50.40
N GLU A 659 -40.00 -48.85 49.87
CA GLU A 659 -39.12 -47.87 50.53
C GLU A 659 -39.69 -47.36 51.85
N GLY A 660 -41.01 -47.18 51.96
CA GLY A 660 -41.69 -46.74 53.18
C GLY A 660 -42.23 -47.86 54.06
N ALA A 661 -42.04 -49.12 53.68
CA ALA A 661 -42.72 -50.26 54.31
C ALA A 661 -41.75 -51.28 54.94
N VAL A 662 -40.48 -51.32 54.52
CA VAL A 662 -39.50 -52.27 55.05
C VAL A 662 -38.57 -51.59 56.06
N PRO A 663 -38.60 -51.94 57.35
CA PRO A 663 -37.66 -51.41 58.33
C PRO A 663 -36.30 -52.11 58.23
N LEU A 664 -35.22 -51.38 58.51
CA LEU A 664 -33.87 -51.92 58.67
C LEU A 664 -33.38 -51.65 60.10
N SER A 665 -33.13 -52.73 60.86
CA SER A 665 -32.69 -52.62 62.26
C SER A 665 -31.31 -51.98 62.37
N GLU A 666 -30.91 -51.52 63.56
CA GLU A 666 -29.59 -50.91 63.75
C GLU A 666 -28.43 -51.87 63.42
N GLN A 667 -28.56 -53.15 63.76
CA GLN A 667 -27.52 -54.14 63.50
C GLN A 667 -27.43 -54.44 61.99
N ASP A 668 -28.56 -54.55 61.31
CA ASP A 668 -28.60 -54.81 59.87
C ASP A 668 -28.14 -53.59 59.07
N ALA A 669 -28.45 -52.38 59.53
CA ALA A 669 -27.98 -51.13 58.93
C ALA A 669 -26.46 -50.99 59.00
N LYS A 670 -25.79 -51.49 60.05
CA LYS A 670 -24.32 -51.52 60.13
C LYS A 670 -23.72 -52.43 59.06
N VAL A 671 -24.35 -53.58 58.79
CA VAL A 671 -23.94 -54.51 57.73
C VAL A 671 -24.14 -53.88 56.35
N ALA A 672 -25.33 -53.33 56.08
CA ALA A 672 -25.64 -52.65 54.82
C ALA A 672 -24.69 -51.47 54.55
N LYS A 673 -24.42 -50.63 55.57
CA LYS A 673 -23.49 -49.50 55.48
C LYS A 673 -22.05 -49.96 55.16
N ALA A 674 -21.58 -51.06 55.74
CA ALA A 674 -20.26 -51.59 55.45
C ALA A 674 -20.16 -52.09 54.00
N VAL A 675 -21.20 -52.77 53.50
CA VAL A 675 -21.25 -53.24 52.11
C VAL A 675 -21.32 -52.09 51.11
N ASN A 676 -22.18 -51.11 51.36
CA ASN A 676 -22.27 -49.90 50.54
C ASN A 676 -20.95 -49.13 50.52
N LYS A 677 -20.26 -49.00 51.66
CA LYS A 677 -18.93 -48.37 51.71
C LYS A 677 -17.92 -49.09 50.79
N THR A 678 -17.91 -50.41 50.79
CA THR A 678 -17.02 -51.20 49.92
C THR A 678 -17.42 -51.05 48.44
N LEU A 679 -18.72 -51.05 48.11
CA LEU A 679 -19.20 -50.80 46.75
C LEU A 679 -18.74 -49.45 46.22
N VAL A 680 -18.85 -48.39 47.03
CA VAL A 680 -18.41 -47.04 46.65
C VAL A 680 -16.91 -46.98 46.44
N GLN A 681 -16.12 -47.69 47.25
CA GLN A 681 -14.67 -47.77 47.08
C GLN A 681 -14.27 -48.52 45.81
N GLU A 682 -14.92 -49.64 45.50
CA GLU A 682 -14.67 -50.38 44.26
C GLU A 682 -15.09 -49.58 43.02
N TYR A 683 -16.19 -48.81 43.09
CA TYR A 683 -16.57 -47.88 42.03
C TYR A 683 -15.54 -46.75 41.88
N ALA A 684 -15.16 -46.08 42.97
CA ALA A 684 -14.19 -44.99 42.96
C ALA A 684 -12.80 -45.41 42.44
N ALA A 685 -12.38 -46.65 42.68
CA ALA A 685 -11.12 -47.19 42.17
C ALA A 685 -11.11 -47.38 40.64
N GLN A 686 -12.28 -47.35 40.01
CA GLN A 686 -12.47 -47.62 38.59
C GLN A 686 -12.98 -46.39 37.81
N ALA A 687 -13.61 -45.44 38.50
CA ALA A 687 -14.04 -44.15 37.96
C ALA A 687 -12.90 -43.13 37.86
N THR A 688 -13.12 -42.04 37.13
CA THR A 688 -12.21 -40.88 37.12
C THR A 688 -12.22 -40.16 38.47
N PRO A 689 -11.16 -39.44 38.87
CA PRO A 689 -11.12 -38.71 40.14
C PRO A 689 -12.30 -37.74 40.30
N GLU A 690 -12.69 -37.06 39.23
CA GLU A 690 -13.80 -36.11 39.22
C GLU A 690 -15.14 -36.82 39.46
N ARG A 691 -15.34 -37.97 38.81
CA ARG A 691 -16.57 -38.76 38.95
C ARG A 691 -16.66 -39.44 40.32
N ALA A 692 -15.54 -39.91 40.84
CA ALA A 692 -15.46 -40.47 42.19
C ALA A 692 -15.78 -39.40 43.27
N ASP A 693 -15.29 -38.17 43.11
CA ASP A 693 -15.58 -37.04 43.99
C ASP A 693 -17.06 -36.62 43.93
N GLU A 694 -17.64 -36.60 42.74
CA GLU A 694 -19.08 -36.33 42.54
C GLU A 694 -19.94 -37.35 43.30
N ILE A 695 -19.72 -38.65 43.11
CA ILE A 695 -20.48 -39.70 43.79
C ILE A 695 -20.31 -39.62 45.32
N GLN A 696 -19.11 -39.30 45.81
CA GLN A 696 -18.89 -39.11 47.25
C GLN A 696 -19.69 -37.94 47.80
N LYS A 697 -19.77 -36.82 47.07
CA LYS A 697 -20.60 -35.66 47.46
C LYS A 697 -22.08 -36.01 47.52
N LEU A 698 -22.59 -36.77 46.55
CA LEU A 698 -24.00 -37.20 46.53
C LEU A 698 -24.35 -38.14 47.68
N ILE A 699 -23.42 -39.04 48.02
CA ILE A 699 -23.60 -39.94 49.16
C ILE A 699 -23.57 -39.15 50.47
N ALA A 700 -22.65 -38.19 50.62
CA ALA A 700 -22.59 -37.32 51.79
C ALA A 700 -23.87 -36.47 51.93
N LEU A 701 -24.39 -35.95 50.81
CA LEU A 701 -25.66 -35.23 50.78
C LEU A 701 -26.82 -36.13 51.22
N ALA A 702 -26.87 -37.36 50.70
CA ALA A 702 -27.89 -38.32 51.09
C ALA A 702 -27.81 -38.68 52.58
N GLU A 703 -26.61 -38.84 53.14
CA GLU A 703 -26.43 -39.06 54.57
C GLU A 703 -26.88 -37.86 55.42
N ALA A 704 -26.71 -36.63 54.92
CA ALA A 704 -27.15 -35.42 55.62
C ALA A 704 -28.68 -35.25 55.61
N GLU A 705 -29.32 -35.37 54.45
CA GLU A 705 -30.77 -35.17 54.27
C GLU A 705 -31.60 -36.35 54.79
N MET A 706 -31.09 -37.58 54.68
CA MET A 706 -31.74 -38.79 55.15
C MET A 706 -31.18 -39.29 56.47
N ASN A 707 -30.77 -38.38 57.35
CA ASN A 707 -30.23 -38.75 58.66
C ASN A 707 -31.29 -39.53 59.49
N PRO A 708 -31.06 -40.81 59.79
CA PRO A 708 -32.03 -41.60 60.55
C PRO A 708 -32.20 -41.13 61.99
N ASP A 709 -31.23 -40.40 62.53
CA ASP A 709 -31.23 -39.95 63.93
C ASP A 709 -32.26 -38.84 64.21
N ASP A 710 -32.78 -38.20 63.17
CA ASP A 710 -33.84 -37.19 63.28
C ASP A 710 -35.21 -37.82 63.62
N LEU A 711 -35.35 -39.14 63.48
CA LEU A 711 -36.59 -39.89 63.67
C LEU A 711 -36.49 -40.87 64.86
N ARG A 712 -37.63 -41.37 65.33
CA ARG A 712 -37.70 -42.35 66.43
C ARG A 712 -38.53 -43.59 66.05
N GLY A 713 -38.23 -44.72 66.69
CA GLY A 713 -38.97 -45.98 66.51
C GLY A 713 -38.96 -46.50 65.07
N ALA A 714 -40.07 -47.09 64.62
CA ALA A 714 -40.20 -47.69 63.29
C ALA A 714 -39.97 -46.70 62.12
N ALA A 715 -40.11 -45.39 62.34
CA ALA A 715 -39.78 -44.37 61.34
C ALA A 715 -38.26 -44.25 61.12
N ARG A 716 -37.44 -44.40 62.18
CA ARG A 716 -35.98 -44.42 62.10
C ARG A 716 -35.45 -45.65 61.37
N ASP A 717 -36.00 -46.82 61.66
CA ASP A 717 -35.58 -48.05 60.99
C ASP A 717 -35.97 -48.07 59.50
N ARG A 718 -37.10 -47.46 59.14
CA ARG A 718 -37.42 -47.23 57.72
C ARG A 718 -36.43 -46.26 57.09
N ARG A 719 -36.14 -45.12 57.73
CA ARG A 719 -35.16 -44.14 57.20
C ARG A 719 -33.76 -44.75 57.00
N ARG A 720 -33.33 -45.69 57.84
CA ARG A 720 -32.10 -46.49 57.62
C ARG A 720 -32.16 -47.32 56.34
N MET A 721 -33.29 -48.00 56.08
CA MET A 721 -33.49 -48.74 54.83
C MET A 721 -33.43 -47.81 53.61
N GLN A 722 -34.15 -46.68 53.69
CA GLN A 722 -34.19 -45.70 52.61
C GLN A 722 -32.80 -45.17 52.27
N LEU A 723 -32.02 -44.76 53.28
CA LEU A 723 -30.67 -44.25 53.09
C LEU A 723 -29.74 -45.27 52.41
N GLU A 724 -29.73 -46.52 52.87
CA GLU A 724 -28.86 -47.54 52.30
C GLU A 724 -29.31 -47.99 50.90
N ALA A 725 -30.61 -47.95 50.59
CA ALA A 725 -31.12 -48.15 49.24
C ALA A 725 -30.79 -46.98 48.30
N THR A 726 -30.83 -45.73 48.78
CA THR A 726 -30.43 -44.53 48.02
C THR A 726 -28.99 -44.63 47.54
N LYS A 727 -28.07 -45.06 48.41
CA LYS A 727 -26.64 -45.18 48.08
C LYS A 727 -26.39 -46.15 46.92
N ILE A 728 -27.15 -47.25 46.86
CA ILE A 728 -27.11 -48.19 45.72
C ILE A 728 -27.66 -47.54 44.45
N GLY A 729 -28.75 -46.77 44.57
CA GLY A 729 -29.33 -46.04 43.44
C GLY A 729 -28.41 -44.99 42.84
N ILE A 730 -27.64 -44.28 43.66
CA ILE A 730 -26.63 -43.31 43.20
C ILE A 730 -25.58 -44.00 42.33
N LEU A 731 -25.05 -45.15 42.78
CA LEU A 731 -24.05 -45.90 42.01
C LEU A 731 -24.62 -46.48 40.71
N ALA A 732 -25.84 -47.01 40.74
CA ALA A 732 -26.48 -47.56 39.54
C ALA A 732 -26.80 -46.50 38.48
N ASN A 733 -27.19 -45.29 38.90
CA ASN A 733 -27.38 -44.16 37.99
C ASN A 733 -26.06 -43.75 37.36
N ALA A 734 -24.98 -43.79 38.13
CA ALA A 734 -23.67 -43.38 37.67
C ALA A 734 -23.15 -44.24 36.50
N GLU A 735 -23.36 -45.55 36.56
CA GLU A 735 -23.00 -46.50 35.48
C GLU A 735 -23.84 -46.31 34.21
N GLU A 736 -25.12 -45.93 34.32
CA GLU A 736 -25.99 -45.69 33.17
C GLU A 736 -25.67 -44.35 32.49
N GLU A 737 -25.29 -43.33 33.26
CA GLU A 737 -24.76 -42.06 32.73
C GLU A 737 -23.45 -42.29 31.97
N ASP A 738 -22.53 -43.11 32.50
CA ASP A 738 -21.28 -43.46 31.82
C ASP A 738 -21.52 -44.15 30.47
N ARG A 739 -22.51 -45.05 30.42
CA ARG A 739 -22.92 -45.71 29.17
C ARG A 739 -23.55 -44.73 28.20
N SER A 740 -24.47 -43.90 28.69
CA SER A 740 -25.15 -42.89 27.88
C SER A 740 -24.14 -41.90 27.29
N GLU A 741 -23.11 -41.52 28.05
CA GLU A 741 -22.02 -40.68 27.57
C GLU A 741 -21.24 -41.35 26.43
N CYS A 742 -20.91 -42.64 26.51
CA CYS A 742 -20.27 -43.36 25.41
C CYS A 742 -21.14 -43.42 24.15
N GLU A 743 -22.45 -43.61 24.30
CA GLU A 743 -23.41 -43.60 23.18
C GLU A 743 -23.52 -42.19 22.57
N CYS A 744 -23.54 -41.14 23.39
CA CYS A 744 -23.61 -39.75 22.94
C CYS A 744 -22.30 -39.25 22.30
N LEU A 745 -21.13 -39.62 22.84
CA LEU A 745 -19.81 -39.29 22.30
C LEU A 745 -19.61 -39.83 20.88
N HIS A 746 -20.19 -40.98 20.59
CA HIS A 746 -20.08 -41.64 19.30
C HIS A 746 -21.33 -41.50 18.44
N LEU A 747 -22.32 -40.69 18.86
CA LEU A 747 -23.55 -40.46 18.10
C LEU A 747 -23.26 -39.94 16.69
N LEU A 748 -22.19 -39.17 16.51
CA LEU A 748 -21.65 -38.81 15.22
C LEU A 748 -20.49 -39.73 14.84
N PRO A 749 -20.35 -40.09 13.55
CA PRO A 749 -19.24 -40.92 13.11
C PRO A 749 -17.91 -40.24 13.46
N PRO A 750 -16.94 -40.96 14.06
CA PRO A 750 -15.59 -40.44 14.26
C PRO A 750 -14.97 -40.08 12.91
N CYS A 751 -13.99 -39.15 12.94
CA CYS A 751 -13.21 -38.84 11.76
C CYS A 751 -12.64 -40.13 11.13
N PRO A 752 -12.61 -40.24 9.79
CA PRO A 752 -12.06 -41.40 9.14
C PRO A 752 -10.60 -41.62 9.61
N PRO A 753 -10.20 -42.88 9.91
CA PRO A 753 -8.84 -43.17 10.33
C PRO A 753 -7.85 -42.88 9.20
N ASP A 754 -6.55 -42.83 9.51
CA ASP A 754 -5.50 -42.64 8.51
C ASP A 754 -5.68 -43.58 7.31
N ALA A 755 -5.53 -43.02 6.11
CA ALA A 755 -5.85 -43.68 4.85
C ALA A 755 -4.97 -44.91 4.51
N GLY A 756 -3.99 -45.23 5.35
CA GLY A 756 -2.98 -46.26 5.11
C GLY A 756 -1.85 -45.77 4.20
N LYS A 757 -1.05 -46.70 3.69
CA LYS A 757 0.04 -46.40 2.74
C LYS A 757 -0.48 -46.48 1.31
N ALA A 758 -0.05 -45.55 0.45
CA ALA A 758 -0.32 -45.60 -0.99
C ALA A 758 0.25 -46.91 -1.61
N PRO A 759 -0.36 -47.45 -2.67
CA PRO A 759 -1.47 -46.89 -3.46
C PRO A 759 -2.86 -47.03 -2.80
N TYR A 760 -3.68 -45.99 -2.87
CA TYR A 760 -5.04 -45.97 -2.32
C TYR A 760 -6.04 -46.62 -3.29
N LEU A 761 -6.13 -47.95 -3.25
CA LEU A 761 -6.95 -48.76 -4.14
C LEU A 761 -8.45 -48.43 -4.03
N VAL A 762 -9.15 -48.36 -5.16
CA VAL A 762 -10.62 -48.30 -5.26
C VAL A 762 -11.14 -49.49 -6.05
N PRO A 763 -11.79 -50.49 -5.42
CA PRO A 763 -12.21 -51.70 -6.12
C PRO A 763 -13.48 -51.46 -6.94
N VAL A 764 -13.44 -51.85 -8.21
CA VAL A 764 -14.46 -51.56 -9.24
C VAL A 764 -15.20 -52.80 -9.75
N GLY A 765 -14.69 -54.01 -9.45
CA GLY A 765 -15.30 -55.31 -9.78
C GLY A 765 -14.39 -56.48 -9.39
N CYS A 766 -14.82 -57.73 -9.61
CA CYS A 766 -13.95 -58.91 -9.50
C CYS A 766 -13.79 -59.63 -10.84
N LEU A 767 -12.66 -60.33 -10.98
CA LEU A 767 -12.33 -61.17 -12.11
C LEU A 767 -12.19 -62.62 -11.66
N LYS A 768 -12.69 -63.54 -12.46
CA LYS A 768 -12.39 -64.97 -12.35
C LYS A 768 -11.52 -65.37 -13.53
N MET A 769 -10.32 -65.85 -13.24
CA MET A 769 -9.37 -66.27 -14.27
C MET A 769 -9.57 -67.76 -14.62
N ASP A 770 -9.24 -68.13 -15.85
CA ASP A 770 -9.16 -69.54 -16.26
C ASP A 770 -8.00 -70.24 -15.51
N PRO A 771 -8.18 -71.46 -14.95
CA PRO A 771 -7.15 -72.14 -14.14
C PRO A 771 -5.85 -72.53 -14.90
N GLY A 772 -5.77 -72.29 -16.20
CA GLY A 772 -4.68 -72.71 -17.07
C GLY A 772 -3.55 -71.68 -17.24
N GLY A 773 -2.57 -71.65 -16.32
CA GLY A 773 -1.16 -71.40 -16.66
C GLY A 773 -0.48 -70.09 -16.22
N ASN A 774 0.59 -70.25 -15.40
CA ASN A 774 1.77 -69.40 -15.20
C ASN A 774 1.60 -67.92 -14.78
N ASN A 775 1.06 -67.66 -13.58
CA ASN A 775 1.30 -66.46 -12.74
C ASN A 775 1.31 -65.08 -13.47
N ARG A 776 0.57 -64.99 -14.57
CA ARG A 776 0.29 -63.82 -15.39
C ARG A 776 -1.22 -63.80 -15.58
N PRO A 777 -1.86 -62.62 -15.65
CA PRO A 777 -3.30 -62.55 -15.83
C PRO A 777 -3.69 -63.21 -17.15
N GLY A 778 -4.23 -64.43 -17.03
CA GLY A 778 -4.70 -65.21 -18.16
C GLY A 778 -6.05 -64.71 -18.67
N ALA A 779 -6.64 -65.49 -19.56
CA ALA A 779 -7.97 -65.30 -20.10
C ALA A 779 -9.03 -65.12 -18.98
N ILE A 780 -9.77 -64.01 -19.00
CA ILE A 780 -10.81 -63.72 -18.00
C ILE A 780 -12.02 -64.62 -18.31
N ALA A 781 -12.30 -65.58 -17.45
CA ALA A 781 -13.45 -66.48 -17.58
C ALA A 781 -14.76 -65.77 -17.25
N GLU A 782 -14.79 -65.00 -16.16
CA GLU A 782 -15.96 -64.26 -15.69
C GLU A 782 -15.58 -62.89 -15.10
N LEU A 783 -16.45 -61.90 -15.28
CA LEU A 783 -16.34 -60.56 -14.70
C LEU A 783 -17.60 -60.31 -13.87
N CYS A 784 -17.44 -60.12 -12.55
CA CYS A 784 -18.52 -59.67 -11.68
C CYS A 784 -18.35 -58.17 -11.39
N ALA A 785 -19.23 -57.33 -11.93
CA ALA A 785 -19.18 -55.88 -11.71
C ALA A 785 -19.58 -55.45 -10.28
N LEU A 786 -20.00 -56.39 -9.42
CA LEU A 786 -20.55 -56.12 -8.09
C LEU A 786 -19.73 -56.75 -6.95
N CYS A 787 -19.21 -57.96 -7.14
CA CYS A 787 -18.75 -58.83 -6.06
C CYS A 787 -17.61 -58.22 -5.18
N CYS A 788 -16.80 -57.31 -5.75
CA CYS A 788 -15.72 -56.59 -5.05
C CYS A 788 -15.93 -55.07 -5.07
N ARG A 789 -16.96 -54.57 -5.76
CA ARG A 789 -17.10 -53.14 -6.03
C ARG A 789 -17.39 -52.37 -4.74
N LYS A 790 -16.60 -51.33 -4.44
CA LYS A 790 -16.91 -50.36 -3.39
C LYS A 790 -17.61 -49.16 -4.01
N GLN A 791 -18.84 -48.88 -3.56
CA GLN A 791 -19.59 -47.69 -3.94
C GLN A 791 -19.42 -46.60 -2.86
N ALA A 792 -19.11 -45.38 -3.29
CA ALA A 792 -19.20 -44.17 -2.46
C ALA A 792 -20.66 -43.70 -2.45
N LEU A 793 -21.18 -43.34 -1.28
CA LEU A 793 -22.56 -42.91 -1.12
C LEU A 793 -22.61 -41.40 -1.09
N THR A 794 -23.10 -40.77 -2.15
CA THR A 794 -23.34 -39.33 -2.14
C THR A 794 -24.38 -38.98 -1.07
N TRP A 795 -24.33 -37.74 -0.54
CA TRP A 795 -25.31 -37.27 0.43
C TRP A 795 -26.77 -37.43 -0.04
N ARG A 796 -27.01 -37.24 -1.34
CA ARG A 796 -28.32 -37.46 -1.95
C ARG A 796 -28.76 -38.93 -1.86
N ALA A 797 -27.87 -39.88 -2.12
CA ALA A 797 -28.15 -41.30 -1.97
C ALA A 797 -28.37 -41.66 -0.49
N HIS A 798 -27.53 -41.13 0.40
CA HIS A 798 -27.64 -41.36 1.83
C HIS A 798 -28.99 -40.86 2.38
N ARG A 799 -29.38 -39.62 2.06
CA ARG A 799 -30.68 -39.06 2.46
C ARG A 799 -31.86 -39.84 1.87
N TYR A 800 -31.76 -40.32 0.63
CA TYR A 800 -32.81 -41.11 0.01
C TYR A 800 -33.02 -42.46 0.71
N PHE A 801 -31.94 -43.16 1.07
CA PHE A 801 -32.03 -44.49 1.69
C PHE A 801 -32.24 -44.46 3.21
N PHE A 802 -31.70 -43.47 3.91
CA PHE A 802 -31.62 -43.46 5.38
C PHE A 802 -32.17 -42.19 6.04
N GLY A 803 -32.61 -41.19 5.27
CA GLY A 803 -32.99 -39.88 5.79
C GLY A 803 -34.03 -39.94 6.93
N SER A 804 -35.11 -40.69 6.75
CA SER A 804 -36.15 -40.85 7.78
C SER A 804 -35.67 -41.59 9.04
N GLN A 805 -34.69 -42.48 8.90
CA GLN A 805 -34.13 -43.23 10.02
C GLN A 805 -33.15 -42.36 10.82
N ILE A 806 -32.38 -41.52 10.13
CA ILE A 806 -31.49 -40.53 10.73
C ILE A 806 -32.28 -39.49 11.51
N ASP A 807 -33.37 -38.97 10.94
CA ASP A 807 -34.25 -38.03 11.63
C ASP A 807 -34.86 -38.66 12.89
N ASN A 808 -35.32 -39.90 12.80
CA ASN A 808 -35.85 -40.64 13.95
C ASN A 808 -34.78 -40.92 15.02
N LEU A 809 -33.54 -41.21 14.63
CA LEU A 809 -32.46 -41.50 15.56
C LEU A 809 -31.95 -40.24 16.26
N PHE A 810 -31.81 -39.13 15.54
CA PHE A 810 -31.49 -37.84 16.15
C PHE A 810 -32.63 -37.40 17.06
N ALA A 811 -33.90 -37.51 16.65
CA ALA A 811 -35.03 -37.21 17.51
C ALA A 811 -35.07 -38.08 18.78
N LYS A 812 -34.81 -39.39 18.67
CA LYS A 812 -34.72 -40.31 19.83
C LYS A 812 -33.58 -39.97 20.79
N ASN A 813 -32.45 -39.46 20.29
CA ASN A 813 -31.26 -39.17 21.10
C ASN A 813 -31.09 -37.69 21.45
N GLN A 814 -31.90 -36.78 20.90
CA GLN A 814 -31.81 -35.35 21.11
C GLN A 814 -31.97 -34.99 22.59
N ASP A 815 -33.00 -35.54 23.24
CA ASP A 815 -33.27 -35.29 24.66
C ASP A 815 -32.20 -35.90 25.59
N ARG A 816 -31.51 -36.95 25.12
CA ARG A 816 -30.51 -37.69 25.92
C ARG A 816 -29.08 -37.16 25.77
N CYS A 817 -28.70 -36.75 24.55
CA CYS A 817 -27.32 -36.40 24.20
C CYS A 817 -27.09 -34.90 24.03
N CYS A 818 -28.14 -34.11 23.81
CA CYS A 818 -28.04 -32.67 23.58
C CYS A 818 -28.58 -31.83 24.75
N SER A 819 -29.08 -32.46 25.81
CA SER A 819 -29.21 -31.81 27.10
C SER A 819 -27.81 -31.46 27.61
N VAL A 820 -27.51 -30.18 27.79
CA VAL A 820 -26.24 -29.74 28.37
C VAL A 820 -26.08 -30.49 29.69
N PRO A 821 -25.04 -31.33 29.87
CA PRO A 821 -24.75 -31.83 31.19
C PRO A 821 -24.41 -30.58 32.01
N ASP A 822 -25.29 -30.21 32.94
CA ASP A 822 -24.96 -29.21 33.94
C ASP A 822 -23.65 -29.68 34.57
N LYS A 823 -22.53 -29.02 34.27
CA LYS A 823 -21.35 -29.14 35.12
C LYS A 823 -21.87 -28.86 36.52
N PRO A 824 -21.65 -29.74 37.51
CA PRO A 824 -22.19 -29.52 38.84
C PRO A 824 -21.69 -28.17 39.33
N ASN A 825 -22.59 -27.19 39.29
CA ASN A 825 -22.39 -25.93 39.95
C ASN A 825 -22.32 -26.28 41.44
N VAL A 826 -21.43 -25.65 42.19
CA VAL A 826 -21.36 -25.82 43.65
C VAL A 826 -22.66 -25.32 44.32
N ASP A 827 -23.59 -24.81 43.52
CA ASP A 827 -24.98 -24.58 43.87
C ASP A 827 -25.74 -25.91 44.02
N ILE A 828 -26.08 -26.23 45.27
CA ILE A 828 -26.70 -27.48 45.73
C ILE A 828 -28.19 -27.54 45.34
N GLY A 829 -28.78 -26.40 44.95
CA GLY A 829 -30.22 -26.25 44.65
C GLY A 829 -30.73 -27.12 43.48
N PRO A 830 -30.12 -27.10 42.29
CA PRO A 830 -30.57 -27.89 41.15
C PRO A 830 -30.41 -29.41 41.36
N TRP A 831 -29.45 -29.82 42.19
CA TRP A 831 -29.28 -31.21 42.58
C TRP A 831 -30.36 -31.67 43.53
N LEU A 832 -30.84 -30.83 44.46
CA LEU A 832 -31.97 -31.12 45.34
C LEU A 832 -33.28 -31.34 44.54
N ASP A 833 -33.50 -30.58 43.47
CA ASP A 833 -34.66 -30.78 42.58
C ASP A 833 -34.57 -32.11 41.80
N LYS A 834 -33.37 -32.49 41.32
CA LYS A 834 -33.11 -33.84 40.73
C LYS A 834 -33.13 -34.95 41.78
N TRP A 835 -32.90 -34.62 43.05
CA TRP A 835 -32.88 -35.55 44.17
C TRP A 835 -34.28 -36.11 44.45
N ASP A 836 -35.32 -35.27 44.36
CA ASP A 836 -36.71 -35.73 44.37
C ASP A 836 -37.00 -36.66 43.17
N ASP A 837 -36.48 -36.37 41.98
CA ASP A 837 -36.65 -37.24 40.81
C ASP A 837 -35.97 -38.62 40.98
N LEU A 838 -34.80 -38.68 41.63
CA LEU A 838 -34.09 -39.92 42.03
C LEU A 838 -34.78 -40.70 43.16
N LEU A 839 -35.55 -40.00 44.01
CA LEU A 839 -36.36 -40.58 45.08
C LEU A 839 -37.67 -41.17 44.55
N PHE A 840 -38.31 -40.55 43.54
CA PHE A 840 -39.68 -40.89 43.12
C PHE A 840 -39.82 -41.65 41.79
N LYS A 841 -38.78 -41.75 40.94
CA LYS A 841 -38.85 -42.51 39.67
C LYS A 841 -37.92 -43.75 39.67
N PRO A 842 -38.43 -44.96 39.37
CA PRO A 842 -37.58 -46.12 39.17
C PRO A 842 -36.71 -45.90 37.92
N ILE A 843 -35.40 -45.96 38.11
CA ILE A 843 -34.43 -45.94 36.99
C ILE A 843 -34.69 -47.21 36.16
N PRO A 844 -35.02 -47.11 34.86
CA PRO A 844 -35.24 -48.28 34.01
C PRO A 844 -33.97 -49.13 33.93
N ARG A 845 -34.10 -50.47 33.93
CA ARG A 845 -32.94 -51.37 33.84
C ARG A 845 -32.16 -51.13 32.54
N PRO A 846 -30.82 -51.32 32.55
CA PRO A 846 -30.01 -51.25 31.34
C PRO A 846 -30.53 -52.25 30.30
N LYS A 847 -30.98 -51.77 29.13
CA LYS A 847 -31.33 -52.64 28.01
C LYS A 847 -30.05 -53.38 27.55
N PRO A 848 -30.04 -54.72 27.43
CA PRO A 848 -28.79 -55.45 27.18
C PRO A 848 -28.15 -55.27 25.80
N VAL A 849 -28.79 -54.65 24.81
CA VAL A 849 -28.22 -54.52 23.46
C VAL A 849 -28.79 -53.26 22.78
N PRO A 850 -27.97 -52.36 22.21
CA PRO A 850 -28.45 -51.37 21.25
C PRO A 850 -28.93 -52.09 19.97
N GLU A 851 -30.12 -51.75 19.46
CA GLU A 851 -30.62 -52.22 18.17
C GLU A 851 -29.63 -51.89 17.03
N PRO A 852 -29.57 -52.68 15.94
CA PRO A 852 -28.71 -52.36 14.80
C PRO A 852 -29.24 -51.12 14.08
N ASP A 853 -28.61 -49.95 14.32
CA ASP A 853 -29.05 -48.66 13.77
C ASP A 853 -28.15 -48.10 12.64
N PRO A 854 -28.70 -47.26 11.73
CA PRO A 854 -28.29 -47.00 10.34
C PRO A 854 -27.40 -45.77 10.12
N LEU A 855 -26.86 -45.16 11.18
CA LEU A 855 -25.94 -44.02 11.04
C LEU A 855 -24.58 -44.39 10.45
N TRP A 856 -24.26 -45.68 10.46
CA TRP A 856 -23.36 -46.21 9.46
C TRP A 856 -24.19 -46.49 8.22
N PRO A 857 -23.84 -46.01 7.01
CA PRO A 857 -24.33 -46.70 5.83
C PRO A 857 -24.01 -48.17 6.11
N PRO A 858 -25.01 -49.07 6.15
CA PRO A 858 -24.72 -50.47 6.38
C PRO A 858 -23.70 -50.79 5.32
N LYS A 859 -22.56 -51.37 5.72
CA LYS A 859 -21.46 -51.64 4.80
C LYS A 859 -21.92 -52.76 3.88
N TYR A 860 -22.80 -52.40 2.95
CA TYR A 860 -23.55 -53.33 2.14
C TYR A 860 -22.55 -53.91 1.17
N ARG A 861 -22.42 -55.22 1.28
CA ARG A 861 -21.96 -56.03 0.18
C ARG A 861 -23.17 -56.23 -0.75
N PRO A 862 -23.00 -56.24 -2.08
CA PRO A 862 -24.12 -56.39 -3.02
C PRO A 862 -24.94 -57.69 -2.86
N ASP A 863 -24.40 -58.72 -2.20
CA ASP A 863 -25.09 -59.97 -1.86
C ASP A 863 -26.33 -59.79 -0.94
N VAL A 864 -26.44 -58.65 -0.25
CA VAL A 864 -27.60 -58.34 0.60
C VAL A 864 -28.71 -57.59 -0.17
N LEU A 865 -28.40 -57.06 -1.36
CA LEU A 865 -29.37 -56.29 -2.18
C LEU A 865 -30.21 -57.18 -3.12
N TYR A 866 -29.92 -58.48 -3.20
CA TYR A 866 -30.62 -59.43 -4.06
C TYR A 866 -30.80 -60.80 -3.37
N ASP A 867 -31.66 -60.87 -2.36
CA ASP A 867 -32.40 -62.12 -2.11
C ASP A 867 -33.56 -62.17 -3.11
N PRO A 868 -33.66 -63.17 -4.01
CA PRO A 868 -34.73 -63.26 -5.02
C PRO A 868 -36.11 -63.57 -4.43
N SER A 869 -36.23 -63.79 -3.12
CA SER A 869 -37.44 -64.26 -2.44
C SER A 869 -38.31 -63.12 -1.89
N GLY A 870 -38.87 -62.27 -2.76
CA GLY A 870 -39.93 -61.32 -2.38
C GLY A 870 -39.45 -59.99 -1.77
N PRO A 871 -40.38 -59.02 -1.58
CA PRO A 871 -40.03 -57.66 -1.22
C PRO A 871 -39.33 -57.62 0.14
N LEU A 872 -38.34 -56.73 0.27
CA LEU A 872 -37.62 -56.39 1.50
C LEU A 872 -38.57 -55.97 2.62
N VAL A 873 -39.26 -56.94 3.23
CA VAL A 873 -39.58 -56.90 4.64
C VAL A 873 -38.26 -57.28 5.29
N TYR A 874 -37.46 -56.27 5.65
CA TYR A 874 -36.70 -56.42 6.88
C TYR A 874 -37.78 -56.68 7.93
N GLN A 875 -38.09 -57.96 8.17
CA GLN A 875 -38.73 -58.34 9.41
C GLN A 875 -37.66 -57.93 10.41
N PRO A 876 -37.83 -56.84 11.19
CA PRO A 876 -37.13 -56.84 12.46
C PRO A 876 -37.51 -58.19 13.06
N ASP A 877 -36.54 -58.92 13.60
CA ASP A 877 -36.78 -59.93 14.62
C ASP A 877 -38.19 -59.74 15.25
N LEU A 878 -39.17 -60.42 14.66
CA LEU A 878 -40.51 -60.65 15.16
C LEU A 878 -40.48 -62.01 15.87
N SER A 879 -39.29 -62.47 16.29
CA SER A 879 -39.17 -63.24 17.51
C SER A 879 -39.33 -62.32 18.73
N GLY A 880 -40.09 -61.22 18.60
CA GLY A 880 -41.05 -60.80 19.61
C GLY A 880 -40.47 -60.91 21.00
N LYS A 881 -39.24 -60.43 21.19
CA LYS A 881 -38.79 -60.03 22.50
C LYS A 881 -39.63 -58.81 22.78
N VAL A 882 -40.86 -59.10 23.20
CA VAL A 882 -41.79 -58.17 23.81
C VAL A 882 -40.90 -57.31 24.65
N VAL A 883 -40.85 -56.02 24.30
CA VAL A 883 -40.29 -55.03 25.20
C VAL A 883 -41.08 -55.26 26.48
N ASN A 884 -40.46 -55.90 27.48
CA ASN A 884 -41.10 -56.29 28.73
C ASN A 884 -41.43 -54.99 29.49
N VAL A 885 -42.44 -54.27 29.05
CA VAL A 885 -42.96 -53.09 29.71
C VAL A 885 -43.85 -53.62 30.82
N LYS A 886 -43.37 -53.49 32.06
CA LYS A 886 -44.15 -53.79 33.26
C LYS A 886 -45.46 -52.99 33.18
N PRO A 887 -46.65 -53.62 33.21
CA PRO A 887 -47.92 -52.91 33.19
C PRO A 887 -47.99 -51.91 34.35
N ASP A 888 -48.36 -50.67 34.08
CA ASP A 888 -48.59 -49.69 35.15
C ASP A 888 -50.00 -49.90 35.71
N VAL A 889 -50.05 -50.45 36.92
CA VAL A 889 -51.30 -50.64 37.68
C VAL A 889 -51.36 -49.77 38.92
N THR A 890 -50.47 -48.79 39.03
CA THR A 890 -50.37 -47.93 40.20
C THR A 890 -51.61 -47.03 40.31
N ARG A 891 -52.07 -46.78 41.55
CA ARG A 891 -53.25 -45.99 41.91
C ARG A 891 -54.60 -46.54 41.39
N LEU A 892 -54.61 -47.73 40.79
CA LEU A 892 -55.83 -48.38 40.35
C LEU A 892 -56.52 -49.14 41.49
N PRO A 893 -57.86 -49.27 41.44
CA PRO A 893 -58.57 -50.22 42.29
C PRO A 893 -58.06 -51.66 42.02
N PRO A 894 -57.96 -52.53 43.03
CA PRO A 894 -57.43 -53.89 42.86
C PRO A 894 -58.13 -54.72 41.78
N ALA A 895 -59.45 -54.52 41.59
CA ALA A 895 -60.20 -55.21 40.54
C ALA A 895 -59.74 -54.84 39.12
N THR A 896 -59.55 -53.54 38.85
CA THR A 896 -59.08 -53.03 37.55
C THR A 896 -57.62 -53.40 37.30
N ALA A 897 -56.77 -53.34 38.34
CA ALA A 897 -55.40 -53.80 38.26
C ALA A 897 -55.31 -55.30 37.92
N ASN A 898 -56.18 -56.11 38.52
CA ASN A 898 -56.25 -57.55 38.25
C ASN A 898 -56.64 -57.85 36.80
N GLU A 899 -57.58 -57.11 36.21
CA GLU A 899 -57.94 -57.25 34.79
C GLU A 899 -56.77 -56.92 33.86
N ILE A 900 -56.05 -55.83 34.14
CA ILE A 900 -54.89 -55.40 33.34
C ILE A 900 -53.75 -56.43 33.43
N LEU A 901 -53.42 -56.90 34.62
CA LEU A 901 -52.36 -57.91 34.80
C LEU A 901 -52.74 -59.24 34.15
N THR A 902 -54.00 -59.68 34.31
CA THR A 902 -54.49 -60.91 33.65
C THR A 902 -54.48 -60.77 32.13
N GLY A 903 -54.90 -59.62 31.59
CA GLY A 903 -54.89 -59.31 30.15
C GLY A 903 -53.49 -59.22 29.53
N ASN A 904 -52.47 -58.95 30.35
CA ASN A 904 -51.06 -59.01 29.94
C ASN A 904 -50.42 -60.40 30.18
N GLY A 905 -51.23 -61.40 30.54
CA GLY A 905 -50.82 -62.80 30.64
C GLY A 905 -50.22 -63.21 31.99
N PHE A 906 -50.39 -62.46 33.08
CA PHE A 906 -49.88 -62.81 34.41
C PHE A 906 -50.85 -63.71 35.21
N ASP A 907 -50.33 -64.60 36.06
CA ASP A 907 -51.12 -65.35 37.06
C ASP A 907 -51.20 -64.52 38.36
N VAL A 908 -52.32 -63.87 38.62
CA VAL A 908 -52.44 -62.95 39.76
C VAL A 908 -52.92 -63.70 41.02
N SER A 909 -52.14 -63.62 42.09
CA SER A 909 -52.49 -64.17 43.41
C SER A 909 -53.79 -63.57 43.94
N LYS A 910 -54.63 -64.40 44.58
CA LYS A 910 -55.83 -63.93 45.28
C LYS A 910 -55.51 -63.13 46.53
N ASP A 911 -54.32 -63.36 47.10
CA ASP A 911 -53.84 -62.62 48.25
C ASP A 911 -53.34 -61.23 47.81
N VAL A 912 -53.65 -60.21 48.60
CA VAL A 912 -53.18 -58.84 48.41
C VAL A 912 -52.42 -58.42 49.66
N ILE A 913 -51.24 -57.82 49.49
CA ILE A 913 -50.42 -57.35 50.61
C ILE A 913 -50.80 -55.90 50.90
N ASP A 914 -51.50 -55.66 52.02
CA ASP A 914 -51.76 -54.31 52.49
C ASP A 914 -50.53 -53.77 53.24
N LEU A 915 -49.88 -52.77 52.66
CA LEU A 915 -48.67 -52.13 53.17
C LEU A 915 -48.94 -51.33 54.45
N ASP A 916 -50.20 -50.95 54.72
CA ASP A 916 -50.58 -50.19 55.91
C ASP A 916 -50.77 -51.08 57.15
N ASP A 917 -50.96 -52.40 56.96
CA ASP A 917 -51.27 -53.39 58.02
C ASP A 917 -50.24 -54.54 58.11
N VAL A 918 -49.19 -54.53 57.28
CA VAL A 918 -48.14 -55.55 57.28
C VAL A 918 -46.86 -55.05 57.96
N GLY A 919 -46.33 -55.82 58.93
CA GLY A 919 -45.12 -55.42 59.67
C GLY A 919 -43.83 -55.44 58.83
N ASN A 920 -43.63 -56.48 58.02
CA ASN A 920 -42.55 -56.52 57.01
C ASN A 920 -43.07 -57.21 55.73
N PRO A 921 -43.30 -56.45 54.64
CA PRO A 921 -43.89 -57.00 53.43
C PRO A 921 -42.98 -58.03 52.73
N LEU A 922 -41.65 -57.96 52.91
CA LEU A 922 -40.73 -58.95 52.32
C LEU A 922 -40.91 -60.35 52.93
N VAL A 923 -41.26 -60.45 54.21
CA VAL A 923 -41.57 -61.73 54.86
C VAL A 923 -42.84 -62.33 54.27
N LYS A 924 -43.87 -61.50 54.06
CA LYS A 924 -45.13 -61.94 53.45
C LYS A 924 -44.96 -62.35 51.99
N ILE A 925 -44.12 -61.65 51.23
CA ILE A 925 -43.76 -62.02 49.85
C ILE A 925 -43.05 -63.38 49.83
N ALA A 926 -42.11 -63.61 50.75
CA ALA A 926 -41.40 -64.88 50.85
C ALA A 926 -42.32 -66.04 51.26
N GLU A 927 -43.31 -65.83 52.14
CA GLU A 927 -44.32 -66.82 52.49
C GLU A 927 -45.20 -67.22 51.30
N LEU A 928 -45.65 -66.22 50.52
CA LEU A 928 -46.52 -66.43 49.36
C LEU A 928 -45.79 -67.08 48.17
N GLY A 929 -44.46 -67.00 48.12
CA GLY A 929 -43.60 -67.60 47.09
C GLY A 929 -43.32 -69.10 47.23
N GLY A 930 -43.71 -69.73 48.35
CA GLY A 930 -43.55 -71.18 48.54
C GLY A 930 -42.11 -71.68 48.70
N ALA A 931 -41.86 -72.97 48.40
CA ALA A 931 -40.66 -73.74 48.79
C ALA A 931 -39.29 -73.21 48.26
N SER A 932 -39.27 -72.25 47.34
CA SER A 932 -38.03 -71.59 46.91
C SER A 932 -37.54 -70.52 47.89
N GLY A 933 -38.41 -69.92 48.71
CA GLY A 933 -38.03 -68.93 49.75
C GLY A 933 -37.27 -67.68 49.25
N GLU A 934 -37.13 -67.50 47.93
CA GLU A 934 -36.38 -66.43 47.28
C GLU A 934 -37.33 -65.31 46.84
N VAL A 935 -37.02 -64.07 47.21
CA VAL A 935 -37.75 -62.89 46.73
C VAL A 935 -37.27 -62.60 45.30
N LEU A 936 -38.08 -62.92 44.29
CA LEU A 936 -37.74 -62.82 42.86
C LEU A 936 -37.71 -61.37 42.31
N GLY A 937 -37.57 -60.37 43.20
CA GLY A 937 -37.59 -58.93 42.89
C GLY A 937 -36.50 -58.46 41.91
N LYS A 938 -35.53 -59.32 41.59
CA LYS A 938 -34.43 -59.04 40.64
C LYS A 938 -34.80 -59.28 39.17
N ARG A 939 -35.95 -59.87 38.83
CA ARG A 939 -36.34 -60.21 37.44
C ARG A 939 -37.45 -59.30 36.89
N ALA A 940 -37.46 -59.08 35.56
CA ALA A 940 -38.53 -58.36 34.88
C ALA A 940 -39.74 -59.29 34.73
N PRO A 941 -40.97 -58.85 35.06
CA PRO A 941 -42.14 -59.71 34.99
C PRO A 941 -42.40 -60.13 33.53
N GLU A 942 -42.57 -61.44 33.30
CA GLU A 942 -42.85 -62.01 31.98
C GLU A 942 -44.25 -62.65 31.96
N PRO A 943 -44.93 -62.68 30.80
CA PRO A 943 -46.21 -63.38 30.66
C PRO A 943 -46.12 -64.83 31.15
N GLY A 944 -47.04 -65.20 32.04
CA GLY A 944 -47.12 -66.49 32.74
C GLY A 944 -46.56 -66.49 34.16
N ASP A 945 -45.77 -65.47 34.56
CA ASP A 945 -45.28 -65.36 35.94
C ASP A 945 -46.43 -65.13 36.93
N LYS A 946 -46.29 -65.69 38.15
CA LYS A 946 -47.26 -65.49 39.23
C LYS A 946 -46.90 -64.26 40.03
N VAL A 947 -47.86 -63.35 40.20
CA VAL A 947 -47.66 -62.03 40.82
C VAL A 947 -48.58 -61.80 42.02
N VAL A 948 -48.14 -61.01 43.00
CA VAL A 948 -48.94 -60.52 44.13
C VAL A 948 -49.07 -59.00 44.06
N MET A 949 -50.28 -58.48 44.26
CA MET A 949 -50.52 -57.04 44.32
C MET A 949 -50.24 -56.51 45.73
N MET A 950 -49.69 -55.30 45.81
CA MET A 950 -49.46 -54.56 47.04
C MET A 950 -50.36 -53.32 47.05
N THR A 951 -51.07 -53.10 48.15
CA THR A 951 -51.99 -51.97 48.32
C THR A 951 -51.60 -51.07 49.48
N SER A 952 -51.98 -49.80 49.42
CA SER A 952 -51.96 -48.86 50.55
C SER A 952 -53.13 -47.89 50.33
N GLY A 953 -53.85 -47.55 51.39
CA GLY A 953 -55.04 -46.71 51.32
C GLY A 953 -56.14 -47.25 50.39
N GLY A 954 -56.25 -48.57 50.23
CA GLY A 954 -57.24 -49.25 49.39
C GLY A 954 -56.99 -49.19 47.88
N LYS A 955 -55.82 -48.75 47.43
CA LYS A 955 -55.41 -48.72 46.01
C LYS A 955 -54.12 -49.51 45.80
N VAL A 956 -53.93 -50.04 44.58
CA VAL A 956 -52.71 -50.76 44.23
C VAL A 956 -51.56 -49.75 44.12
N VAL A 957 -50.49 -50.00 44.87
CA VAL A 957 -49.25 -49.22 44.81
C VAL A 957 -48.35 -49.82 43.75
N ASP A 958 -48.23 -51.16 43.70
CA ASP A 958 -47.46 -51.92 42.71
C ASP A 958 -47.72 -53.44 42.86
N PHE A 959 -47.03 -54.28 42.08
CA PHE A 959 -47.05 -55.75 42.18
C PHE A 959 -45.64 -56.36 42.09
N VAL A 960 -45.47 -57.55 42.67
CA VAL A 960 -44.20 -58.31 42.70
C VAL A 960 -44.41 -59.74 42.20
N VAL A 961 -43.43 -60.28 41.48
CA VAL A 961 -43.42 -61.69 41.06
C VAL A 961 -43.08 -62.58 42.27
N ILE A 962 -43.96 -63.53 42.59
CA ILE A 962 -43.79 -64.48 43.69
C ILE A 962 -43.36 -65.87 43.21
N GLN A 963 -43.65 -66.24 41.95
CA GLN A 963 -43.24 -67.51 41.37
C GLN A 963 -43.03 -67.38 39.85
N LYS A 964 -42.01 -68.06 39.33
CA LYS A 964 -41.73 -68.09 37.89
C LYS A 964 -42.76 -68.94 37.14
N GLY A 965 -43.31 -68.38 36.07
CA GLY A 965 -44.21 -69.03 35.13
C GLY A 965 -43.50 -69.84 34.05
N SER A 966 -44.24 -70.72 33.37
CA SER A 966 -43.72 -71.55 32.28
C SER A 966 -43.60 -70.84 30.91
N GLY A 967 -44.04 -69.57 30.81
CA GLY A 967 -43.77 -68.69 29.67
C GLY A 967 -44.37 -69.11 28.32
N LYS A 968 -45.61 -69.64 28.29
CA LYS A 968 -46.30 -70.02 27.04
C LYS A 968 -47.74 -69.47 26.95
N LEU A 969 -47.90 -68.29 26.33
CA LEU A 969 -49.14 -67.89 25.66
C LEU A 969 -48.81 -67.10 24.36
N PRO A 970 -49.31 -67.53 23.18
CA PRO A 970 -49.30 -66.74 21.94
C PRO A 970 -50.54 -65.85 21.84
N TYR A 971 -50.41 -64.62 21.32
CA TYR A 971 -51.52 -63.70 21.08
C TYR A 971 -52.42 -64.20 19.92
N GLU A 972 -53.74 -64.24 20.07
CA GLU A 972 -54.71 -64.44 18.98
C GLU A 972 -55.12 -63.08 18.37
N THR A 973 -54.95 -62.90 17.05
CA THR A 973 -55.86 -62.09 16.22
C THR A 973 -55.86 -62.62 14.77
N ASP A 974 -57.07 -62.72 14.21
CA ASP A 974 -57.46 -63.45 13.01
C ASP A 974 -56.81 -62.97 11.70
N ALA A 975 -56.29 -63.94 10.95
CA ALA A 975 -56.15 -63.86 9.51
C ALA A 975 -57.53 -63.90 8.82
N GLN A 976 -57.60 -63.31 7.62
CA GLN A 976 -58.68 -63.41 6.62
C GLN A 976 -59.76 -62.31 6.61
N THR A 977 -59.43 -61.07 6.22
CA THR A 977 -60.28 -60.25 5.33
C THR A 977 -59.48 -59.16 4.56
N GLU A 978 -58.45 -59.54 3.81
CA GLU A 978 -57.89 -58.69 2.74
C GLU A 978 -58.52 -59.08 1.40
N LEU A 979 -59.49 -58.30 0.89
CA LEU A 979 -59.78 -58.08 -0.55
C LEU A 979 -61.01 -57.18 -0.78
N ARG A 980 -60.75 -55.91 -1.11
CA ARG A 980 -61.49 -54.95 -1.99
C ARG A 980 -61.17 -53.55 -1.46
N VAL A 981 -60.33 -52.74 -2.09
CA VAL A 981 -60.46 -52.21 -3.45
C VAL A 981 -59.07 -51.78 -3.91
N GLU A 982 -58.51 -52.45 -4.92
CA GLU A 982 -57.71 -51.84 -6.01
C GLU A 982 -57.24 -52.94 -6.97
N LYS A 983 -58.21 -53.43 -7.74
CA LYS A 983 -57.96 -54.03 -9.06
C LYS A 983 -58.52 -53.04 -10.06
N VAL A 984 -57.81 -52.84 -11.17
CA VAL A 984 -58.10 -51.87 -12.26
C VAL A 984 -57.55 -50.49 -11.83
N ILE A 985 -56.38 -50.03 -12.27
CA ILE A 985 -55.94 -49.91 -13.67
C ILE A 985 -54.42 -50.07 -13.73
N SER A 986 -53.98 -51.22 -14.24
CA SER A 986 -52.76 -51.32 -15.04
C SER A 986 -53.10 -51.00 -16.50
N LYS A 987 -52.09 -50.50 -17.23
CA LYS A 987 -52.08 -50.06 -18.65
C LYS A 987 -52.49 -48.59 -18.77
N ILE A 988 -51.59 -47.65 -19.08
CA ILE A 988 -50.99 -47.38 -20.40
C ILE A 988 -49.55 -46.82 -20.27
N ASP A 989 -48.66 -47.27 -21.16
CA ASP A 989 -47.22 -46.94 -21.30
C ASP A 989 -47.00 -45.78 -22.31
N LEU A 990 -45.73 -45.35 -22.48
CA LEU A 990 -45.06 -44.73 -23.66
C LEU A 990 -44.70 -43.20 -23.64
N PRO A 991 -43.67 -42.73 -24.41
CA PRO A 991 -42.20 -42.92 -24.24
C PRO A 991 -41.31 -41.75 -24.78
N GLY A 992 -39.99 -41.78 -24.54
CA GLY A 992 -38.97 -41.11 -25.40
C GLY A 992 -38.76 -39.60 -25.14
N ARG A 993 -37.62 -38.98 -25.45
CA ARG A 993 -36.56 -39.25 -26.43
C ARG A 993 -35.29 -38.53 -25.94
N ASP A 994 -34.13 -39.20 -25.90
CA ASP A 994 -33.19 -39.50 -26.99
C ASP A 994 -32.30 -38.30 -27.35
N GLY A 995 -31.01 -38.47 -27.62
CA GLY A 995 -30.32 -39.70 -28.00
C GLY A 995 -28.82 -39.48 -28.20
N LYS A 996 -28.09 -40.28 -28.96
CA LYS A 996 -28.35 -41.31 -30.00
C LYS A 996 -26.98 -41.99 -30.24
N ALA A 997 -26.77 -43.15 -30.87
CA ALA A 997 -27.58 -44.12 -31.60
C ALA A 997 -26.72 -45.40 -31.77
N GLY A 998 -27.36 -46.52 -32.14
CA GLY A 998 -26.68 -47.70 -32.67
C GLY A 998 -27.55 -48.95 -32.62
N ILE A 999 -28.40 -49.11 -33.63
CA ILE A 999 -29.34 -50.22 -33.87
C ILE A 999 -28.60 -51.35 -34.60
N ASP A 1000 -28.84 -52.62 -34.25
CA ASP A 1000 -29.28 -53.62 -35.23
C ASP A 1000 -29.97 -54.84 -34.59
N THR A 1001 -30.88 -55.41 -35.37
CA THR A 1001 -32.03 -56.25 -35.02
C THR A 1001 -31.78 -57.75 -35.20
N ASP A 1002 -32.44 -58.60 -34.39
CA ASP A 1002 -33.50 -59.51 -34.87
C ASP A 1002 -33.92 -60.58 -33.84
N GLY A 1003 -35.24 -60.74 -33.68
CA GLY A 1003 -35.88 -62.03 -33.38
C GLY A 1003 -36.53 -62.25 -31.99
N GLY A 1004 -37.84 -61.98 -31.87
CA GLY A 1004 -38.75 -62.90 -31.15
C GLY A 1004 -39.50 -62.42 -29.89
N ALA A 1005 -40.80 -62.14 -30.07
CA ALA A 1005 -41.94 -62.24 -29.13
C ALA A 1005 -42.10 -61.23 -27.97
N GLY A 1006 -43.27 -60.54 -27.93
CA GLY A 1006 -43.88 -60.04 -26.68
C GLY A 1006 -44.47 -58.61 -26.69
N VAL A 1007 -45.81 -58.53 -26.70
CA VAL A 1007 -46.71 -57.49 -26.12
C VAL A 1007 -46.69 -56.05 -26.69
N GLU A 1008 -47.85 -55.63 -27.24
CA GLU A 1008 -48.18 -54.27 -27.70
C GLU A 1008 -48.44 -53.26 -26.54
N ARG A 1009 -47.92 -52.04 -26.70
CA ARG A 1009 -48.03 -50.87 -25.82
C ARG A 1009 -49.01 -49.83 -26.42
N PRO A 1010 -49.80 -49.07 -25.65
CA PRO A 1010 -50.62 -47.98 -26.19
C PRO A 1010 -49.81 -46.68 -26.25
N THR A 1011 -49.96 -45.94 -27.34
CA THR A 1011 -49.24 -44.73 -27.71
C THR A 1011 -49.91 -43.46 -27.16
N LEU A 1012 -49.21 -42.69 -26.30
CA LEU A 1012 -49.47 -41.26 -26.13
C LEU A 1012 -49.12 -40.54 -27.46
N PRO A 1013 -49.92 -39.56 -27.91
CA PRO A 1013 -49.72 -38.89 -29.19
C PRO A 1013 -48.40 -38.12 -29.19
N THR A 1014 -47.58 -38.38 -30.21
CA THR A 1014 -46.22 -37.89 -30.42
C THR A 1014 -46.04 -36.37 -30.26
N ALA A 1015 -47.10 -35.58 -30.37
CA ALA A 1015 -47.05 -34.12 -30.21
C ALA A 1015 -46.79 -33.65 -28.76
N GLU A 1016 -47.26 -34.36 -27.72
CA GLU A 1016 -47.06 -33.94 -26.32
C GLU A 1016 -45.67 -34.32 -25.78
N LEU A 1017 -45.11 -35.45 -26.23
CA LEU A 1017 -43.75 -35.88 -25.89
C LEU A 1017 -42.67 -35.07 -26.61
N ASP A 1018 -42.89 -34.71 -27.88
CA ASP A 1018 -42.02 -33.76 -28.56
C ASP A 1018 -42.12 -32.36 -27.92
N ALA A 1019 -43.30 -31.95 -27.42
CA ALA A 1019 -43.45 -30.71 -26.66
C ALA A 1019 -42.72 -30.75 -25.30
N PHE A 1020 -42.75 -31.88 -24.58
CA PHE A 1020 -42.08 -32.04 -23.28
C PHE A 1020 -40.56 -32.15 -23.43
N ALA A 1021 -40.07 -32.89 -24.44
CA ALA A 1021 -38.65 -32.96 -24.79
C ALA A 1021 -38.12 -31.59 -25.22
N LYS A 1022 -38.88 -30.85 -26.04
CA LYS A 1022 -38.54 -29.48 -26.42
C LYS A 1022 -38.51 -28.53 -25.22
N ARG A 1023 -39.44 -28.69 -24.26
CA ARG A 1023 -39.46 -27.89 -23.02
C ARG A 1023 -38.33 -28.25 -22.05
N LEU A 1024 -37.89 -29.51 -22.05
CA LEU A 1024 -36.73 -29.98 -21.28
C LEU A 1024 -35.41 -29.48 -21.90
N ASP A 1025 -35.28 -29.50 -23.22
CA ASP A 1025 -34.14 -28.90 -23.93
C ASP A 1025 -34.12 -27.37 -23.73
N GLU A 1026 -35.27 -26.70 -23.81
CA GLU A 1026 -35.41 -25.26 -23.48
C GLU A 1026 -35.01 -24.98 -22.02
N LEU A 1027 -35.34 -25.86 -21.07
CA LEU A 1027 -34.94 -25.75 -19.66
C LEU A 1027 -33.44 -26.02 -19.43
N VAL A 1028 -32.85 -26.96 -20.16
CA VAL A 1028 -31.41 -27.25 -20.10
C VAL A 1028 -30.61 -26.10 -20.72
N VAL A 1029 -31.08 -25.53 -21.83
CA VAL A 1029 -30.51 -24.32 -22.42
C VAL A 1029 -30.65 -23.16 -21.45
N MET A 1030 -31.86 -22.89 -20.91
CA MET A 1030 -32.06 -21.84 -19.90
C MET A 1030 -31.18 -22.04 -18.66
N LYS A 1031 -30.96 -23.27 -18.20
CA LYS A 1031 -30.04 -23.56 -17.08
C LYS A 1031 -28.61 -23.20 -17.43
N SER A 1032 -28.13 -23.59 -18.62
CA SER A 1032 -26.77 -23.27 -19.07
C SER A 1032 -26.57 -21.77 -19.30
N GLU A 1033 -27.59 -21.09 -19.84
CA GLU A 1033 -27.60 -19.64 -20.02
C GLU A 1033 -27.62 -18.94 -18.66
N THR A 1034 -28.41 -19.43 -17.69
CA THR A 1034 -28.43 -18.90 -16.32
C THR A 1034 -27.11 -19.16 -15.58
N GLU A 1035 -26.47 -20.33 -15.75
CA GLU A 1035 -25.15 -20.62 -15.17
C GLU A 1035 -24.07 -19.71 -15.78
N THR A 1036 -24.15 -19.43 -17.08
CA THR A 1036 -23.26 -18.48 -17.76
C THR A 1036 -23.52 -17.05 -17.30
N GLU A 1037 -24.78 -16.66 -17.14
CA GLU A 1037 -25.18 -15.34 -16.64
C GLU A 1037 -24.76 -15.15 -15.18
N VAL A 1038 -24.82 -16.19 -14.34
CA VAL A 1038 -24.34 -16.15 -12.94
C VAL A 1038 -22.82 -16.02 -12.87
N ILE A 1039 -22.07 -16.71 -13.74
CA ILE A 1039 -20.61 -16.53 -13.85
C ILE A 1039 -20.30 -15.10 -14.28
N ARG A 1040 -20.97 -14.60 -15.33
CA ARG A 1040 -20.80 -13.23 -15.82
C ARG A 1040 -21.14 -12.19 -14.75
N LEU A 1041 -22.27 -12.34 -14.05
CA LEU A 1041 -22.67 -11.45 -12.96
C LEU A 1041 -21.72 -11.53 -11.76
N THR A 1042 -21.08 -12.69 -11.52
CA THR A 1042 -20.06 -12.85 -10.47
C THR A 1042 -18.77 -12.14 -10.85
N GLU A 1043 -18.35 -12.23 -12.12
CA GLU A 1043 -17.21 -11.49 -12.67
C GLU A 1043 -17.49 -9.98 -12.66
N ASP A 1044 -18.67 -9.55 -13.09
CA ASP A 1044 -19.11 -8.16 -13.08
C ASP A 1044 -19.19 -7.63 -11.64
N ARG A 1045 -19.72 -8.40 -10.68
CA ARG A 1045 -19.71 -8.05 -9.26
C ARG A 1045 -18.29 -7.90 -8.72
N ASN A 1046 -17.37 -8.79 -9.10
CA ASN A 1046 -15.97 -8.71 -8.67
C ASN A 1046 -15.26 -7.49 -9.29
N LYS A 1047 -15.56 -7.15 -10.55
CA LYS A 1047 -15.09 -5.90 -11.19
C LYS A 1047 -15.67 -4.68 -10.49
N LEU A 1048 -16.97 -4.63 -10.26
CA LEU A 1048 -17.65 -3.56 -9.53
C LEU A 1048 -17.13 -3.41 -8.09
N ALA A 1049 -16.78 -4.52 -7.42
CA ALA A 1049 -16.17 -4.47 -6.10
C ALA A 1049 -14.74 -3.89 -6.14
N ALA A 1050 -13.96 -4.20 -7.19
CA ALA A 1050 -12.64 -3.61 -7.41
C ALA A 1050 -12.72 -2.12 -7.79
N GLU A 1051 -13.69 -1.74 -8.62
CA GLU A 1051 -14.01 -0.35 -8.97
C GLU A 1051 -14.48 0.44 -7.74
N LEU A 1052 -15.32 -0.15 -6.89
CA LEU A 1052 -15.74 0.47 -5.63
C LEU A 1052 -14.56 0.68 -4.69
N GLY A 1053 -13.63 -0.28 -4.59
CA GLY A 1053 -12.42 -0.16 -3.78
C GLY A 1053 -11.48 0.94 -4.28
N THR A 1054 -11.30 1.06 -5.60
CA THR A 1054 -10.51 2.15 -6.21
C THR A 1054 -11.19 3.51 -6.05
N LEU A 1055 -12.51 3.59 -6.20
CA LEU A 1055 -13.28 4.81 -5.94
C LEU A 1055 -13.24 5.23 -4.46
N GLN A 1056 -13.30 4.29 -3.52
CA GLN A 1056 -13.20 4.57 -2.08
C GLN A 1056 -11.79 5.04 -1.70
N ALA A 1057 -10.74 4.44 -2.26
CA ALA A 1057 -9.37 4.90 -2.08
C ALA A 1057 -9.16 6.29 -2.69
N GLY A 1058 -9.70 6.53 -3.90
CA GLY A 1058 -9.66 7.84 -4.55
C GLY A 1058 -10.43 8.91 -3.78
N LEU A 1059 -11.59 8.57 -3.20
CA LEU A 1059 -12.36 9.48 -2.36
C LEU A 1059 -11.59 9.83 -1.08
N ARG A 1060 -10.95 8.84 -0.43
CA ARG A 1060 -10.15 9.08 0.76
C ARG A 1060 -8.96 9.99 0.47
N LYS A 1061 -8.25 9.74 -0.63
CA LYS A 1061 -7.17 10.62 -1.10
C LYS A 1061 -7.66 12.03 -1.41
N SER A 1062 -8.81 12.14 -2.08
CA SER A 1062 -9.41 13.45 -2.38
C SER A 1062 -9.83 14.22 -1.11
N MET A 1063 -10.27 13.51 -0.06
CA MET A 1063 -10.57 14.12 1.24
C MET A 1063 -9.30 14.60 1.98
N GLU A 1064 -8.22 13.81 1.92
CA GLU A 1064 -6.90 14.20 2.47
C GLU A 1064 -6.32 15.41 1.71
N ASP A 1065 -6.42 15.42 0.38
CA ASP A 1065 -6.00 16.55 -0.47
C ASP A 1065 -6.84 17.81 -0.17
N LEU A 1066 -8.15 17.65 0.05
CA LEU A 1066 -9.05 18.77 0.40
C LEU A 1066 -8.65 19.39 1.75
N ASP A 1067 -8.33 18.58 2.76
CA ASP A 1067 -7.92 19.06 4.09
C ASP A 1067 -6.58 19.81 4.01
N GLN A 1068 -5.63 19.33 3.19
CA GLN A 1068 -4.39 20.04 2.92
C GLN A 1068 -4.62 21.38 2.19
N ILE A 1069 -5.52 21.40 1.21
CA ILE A 1069 -5.88 22.63 0.49
C ILE A 1069 -6.58 23.63 1.42
N GLU A 1070 -7.48 23.19 2.28
CA GLU A 1070 -8.15 24.04 3.27
C GLU A 1070 -7.17 24.62 4.29
N SER A 1071 -6.18 23.84 4.74
CA SER A 1071 -5.10 24.30 5.60
C SER A 1071 -4.24 25.38 4.92
N ARG A 1072 -3.77 25.13 3.69
CA ARG A 1072 -3.00 26.13 2.90
C ARG A 1072 -3.82 27.38 2.58
N ARG A 1073 -5.11 27.23 2.33
CA ARG A 1073 -6.04 28.35 2.13
C ARG A 1073 -6.17 29.18 3.41
N ALA A 1074 -6.34 28.56 4.57
CA ALA A 1074 -6.43 29.26 5.85
C ALA A 1074 -5.12 30.01 6.19
N GLU A 1075 -3.97 29.42 5.88
CA GLU A 1075 -2.66 30.08 6.01
C GLU A 1075 -2.56 31.29 5.06
N SER A 1076 -2.91 31.11 3.78
CA SER A 1076 -2.90 32.18 2.79
C SER A 1076 -3.88 33.32 3.14
N GLU A 1077 -5.07 33.00 3.66
CA GLU A 1077 -6.05 33.98 4.13
C GLU A 1077 -5.51 34.81 5.31
N ARG A 1078 -4.73 34.20 6.22
CA ARG A 1078 -4.03 34.92 7.29
C ARG A 1078 -2.95 35.85 6.74
N THR A 1079 -2.09 35.35 5.84
CA THR A 1079 -1.04 36.17 5.22
C THR A 1079 -1.65 37.36 4.46
N ILE A 1080 -2.76 37.16 3.75
CA ILE A 1080 -3.47 38.24 3.06
C ILE A 1080 -4.09 39.23 4.05
N ALA A 1081 -4.64 38.78 5.18
CA ALA A 1081 -5.17 39.65 6.22
C ALA A 1081 -4.06 40.50 6.88
N ASP A 1082 -2.91 39.90 7.15
CA ASP A 1082 -1.74 40.58 7.70
C ASP A 1082 -1.19 41.62 6.72
N ALA A 1083 -1.01 41.24 5.45
CA ALA A 1083 -0.57 42.15 4.40
C ALA A 1083 -1.56 43.31 4.16
N ARG A 1084 -2.87 43.06 4.27
CA ARG A 1084 -3.89 44.14 4.20
C ARG A 1084 -3.77 45.10 5.38
N THR A 1085 -3.55 44.58 6.58
CA THR A 1085 -3.36 45.39 7.80
C THR A 1085 -2.10 46.24 7.69
N GLU A 1086 -1.00 45.65 7.20
CA GLU A 1086 0.26 46.36 6.93
C GLU A 1086 0.06 47.44 5.86
N LEU A 1087 -0.64 47.14 4.76
CA LEU A 1087 -0.91 48.09 3.69
C LEU A 1087 -1.85 49.23 4.13
N GLU A 1088 -2.83 48.96 5.00
CA GLU A 1088 -3.63 50.01 5.65
C GLU A 1088 -2.79 50.87 6.59
N SER A 1089 -1.87 50.27 7.34
CA SER A 1089 -0.95 51.03 8.19
C SER A 1089 -0.01 51.93 7.37
N MET A 1090 0.50 51.42 6.24
CA MET A 1090 1.33 52.20 5.31
C MET A 1090 0.55 53.30 4.63
N ARG A 1091 -0.70 53.04 4.20
CA ARG A 1091 -1.59 54.07 3.63
C ARG A 1091 -1.93 55.15 4.64
N LYS A 1092 -2.14 54.78 5.91
CA LYS A 1092 -2.36 55.74 6.99
C LYS A 1092 -1.11 56.58 7.24
N ALA A 1093 0.06 55.95 7.32
CA ALA A 1093 1.34 56.65 7.47
C ALA A 1093 1.63 57.58 6.27
N GLN A 1094 1.33 57.13 5.05
CA GLN A 1094 1.44 57.95 3.84
C GLN A 1094 0.47 59.14 3.88
N GLY A 1095 -0.79 58.93 4.29
CA GLY A 1095 -1.77 59.99 4.47
C GLY A 1095 -1.35 61.01 5.52
N GLU A 1096 -0.85 60.55 6.67
CA GLU A 1096 -0.31 61.41 7.73
C GLU A 1096 0.92 62.20 7.25
N LEU A 1097 1.82 61.57 6.49
CA LEU A 1097 2.98 62.23 5.90
C LEU A 1097 2.56 63.29 4.88
N VAL A 1098 1.61 63.00 3.99
CA VAL A 1098 1.11 63.95 3.01
C VAL A 1098 0.42 65.14 3.69
N VAL A 1099 -0.39 64.89 4.72
CA VAL A 1099 -1.01 65.94 5.53
C VAL A 1099 0.05 66.78 6.26
N SER A 1100 1.11 66.15 6.79
CA SER A 1100 2.23 66.85 7.44
C SER A 1100 2.97 67.75 6.44
N LEU A 1101 3.31 67.23 5.27
CA LEU A 1101 3.98 67.99 4.21
C LEU A 1101 3.14 69.17 3.70
N ARG A 1102 1.81 68.99 3.61
CA ARG A 1102 0.86 70.04 3.21
C ARG A 1102 0.67 71.11 4.28
N ASN A 1103 0.65 70.70 5.54
CA ASN A 1103 0.63 71.61 6.68
C ASN A 1103 1.88 72.50 6.73
N GLU A 1104 3.03 71.95 6.36
CA GLU A 1104 4.32 72.68 6.29
C GLU A 1104 4.51 73.49 5.01
N GLN A 1105 3.63 73.36 4.01
CA GLN A 1105 3.73 74.18 2.81
C GLN A 1105 3.63 75.67 3.17
N PRO A 1106 4.42 76.53 2.50
CA PRO A 1106 4.34 77.95 2.73
C PRO A 1106 3.01 78.50 2.23
N VAL A 1107 2.51 79.55 2.90
CA VAL A 1107 1.23 80.20 2.53
C VAL A 1107 1.22 80.75 1.11
N ASP A 1108 2.39 80.99 0.51
CA ASP A 1108 2.56 81.40 -0.88
C ASP A 1108 2.09 80.34 -1.89
N VAL A 1109 2.23 79.05 -1.54
CA VAL A 1109 1.74 77.94 -2.39
C VAL A 1109 0.22 77.88 -2.36
N LEU A 1110 -0.38 78.10 -1.18
CA LEU A 1110 -1.84 78.14 -1.02
C LEU A 1110 -2.47 79.36 -1.72
N LEU A 1111 -1.75 80.48 -1.75
CA LEU A 1111 -2.24 81.78 -2.24
C LEU A 1111 -1.49 82.25 -3.49
N ALA A 1112 -1.08 81.33 -4.36
CA ALA A 1112 -0.41 81.66 -5.62
C ALA A 1112 -1.21 82.68 -6.45
N ASP A 1113 -2.54 82.59 -6.41
CA ASP A 1113 -3.48 83.47 -7.12
C ASP A 1113 -3.80 84.77 -6.36
N ASN A 1114 -3.32 84.93 -5.12
CA ASN A 1114 -3.50 86.15 -4.32
C ASN A 1114 -2.21 86.51 -3.52
N PRO A 1115 -1.15 86.96 -4.22
CA PRO A 1115 0.16 87.19 -3.61
C PRO A 1115 0.17 88.31 -2.56
N ASP A 1116 -0.75 89.27 -2.65
CA ASP A 1116 -0.91 90.34 -1.66
C ASP A 1116 -1.44 89.81 -0.32
N ALA A 1117 -2.38 88.86 -0.34
CA ALA A 1117 -2.83 88.16 0.85
C ALA A 1117 -1.70 87.33 1.49
N ALA A 1118 -0.89 86.63 0.69
CA ALA A 1118 0.26 85.87 1.16
C ALA A 1118 1.32 86.76 1.83
N LYS A 1119 1.60 87.93 1.25
CA LYS A 1119 2.54 88.92 1.81
C LYS A 1119 2.05 89.48 3.15
N LEU A 1120 0.75 89.75 3.28
CA LEU A 1120 0.16 90.23 4.53
C LEU A 1120 0.24 89.18 5.66
N LEU A 1121 -0.05 87.91 5.36
CA LEU A 1121 0.09 86.82 6.33
C LEU A 1121 1.53 86.65 6.81
N ARG A 1122 2.51 86.65 5.89
CA ARG A 1122 3.93 86.57 6.23
C ARG A 1122 4.40 87.73 7.09
N SER A 1123 3.91 88.96 6.84
CA SER A 1123 4.25 90.14 7.65
C SER A 1123 3.80 90.03 9.12
N LYS A 1124 2.92 89.07 9.42
CA LYS A 1124 2.42 88.76 10.77
C LYS A 1124 2.93 87.43 11.32
N GLY A 1125 3.94 86.83 10.68
CA GLY A 1125 4.57 85.59 11.13
C GLY A 1125 3.75 84.33 10.83
N ILE A 1126 2.75 84.41 9.94
CA ILE A 1126 1.97 83.25 9.49
C ILE A 1126 2.61 82.77 8.19
N LEU A 1127 3.44 81.72 8.30
CA LEU A 1127 4.34 81.31 7.21
C LEU A 1127 3.87 80.03 6.53
N THR A 1128 3.19 79.15 7.25
CA THR A 1128 2.73 77.85 6.72
C THR A 1128 1.20 77.73 6.70
N VAL A 1129 0.69 76.75 5.95
CA VAL A 1129 -0.75 76.42 5.94
C VAL A 1129 -1.23 76.01 7.35
N ALA A 1130 -0.39 75.35 8.15
CA ALA A 1130 -0.68 75.03 9.54
C ALA A 1130 -0.84 76.28 10.43
N ASP A 1131 -0.04 77.31 10.20
CA ASP A 1131 -0.13 78.57 10.96
C ASP A 1131 -1.47 79.27 10.69
N ILE A 1132 -2.00 79.18 9.46
CA ILE A 1132 -3.35 79.69 9.13
C ILE A 1132 -4.41 78.95 9.98
N GLN A 1133 -4.32 77.62 10.11
CA GLN A 1133 -5.28 76.85 10.91
C GLN A 1133 -5.22 77.22 12.40
N LYS A 1134 -4.02 77.42 12.94
CA LYS A 1134 -3.78 77.76 14.36
C LYS A 1134 -4.24 79.17 14.74
N ASN A 1135 -4.27 80.11 13.80
CA ASN A 1135 -4.67 81.50 14.09
C ASN A 1135 -6.20 81.65 14.13
N PRO A 1136 -6.78 82.45 15.06
CA PRO A 1136 -8.23 82.64 15.13
C PRO A 1136 -8.76 83.37 13.89
N THR A 1137 -9.94 82.96 13.41
CA THR A 1137 -10.57 83.46 12.18
C THR A 1137 -10.76 84.98 12.18
N THR A 1138 -11.07 85.55 13.35
CA THR A 1138 -11.19 87.00 13.56
C THR A 1138 -9.86 87.73 13.36
N GLY A 1139 -8.76 87.15 13.83
CA GLY A 1139 -7.40 87.68 13.63
C GLY A 1139 -6.98 87.64 12.16
N LEU A 1140 -7.22 86.52 11.48
CA LEU A 1140 -6.94 86.39 10.04
C LEU A 1140 -7.76 87.37 9.20
N THR A 1141 -9.04 87.57 9.54
CA THR A 1141 -9.90 88.55 8.86
C THR A 1141 -9.36 89.97 9.02
N ALA A 1142 -8.88 90.33 10.21
CA ALA A 1142 -8.31 91.66 10.45
C ALA A 1142 -7.04 91.89 9.62
N ILE A 1143 -6.21 90.86 9.43
CA ILE A 1143 -4.98 90.91 8.64
C ILE A 1143 -5.30 90.99 7.13
N LEU A 1144 -6.23 90.16 6.66
CA LEU A 1144 -6.55 89.99 5.24
C LEU A 1144 -7.58 90.97 4.69
N ARG A 1145 -8.24 91.77 5.54
CA ARG A 1145 -9.24 92.76 5.13
C ARG A 1145 -8.76 93.69 4.01
N ARG A 1146 -7.47 94.04 3.98
CA ARG A 1146 -6.88 94.90 2.93
C ARG A 1146 -6.69 94.19 1.60
N ALA A 1147 -6.60 92.87 1.58
CA ALA A 1147 -6.52 92.03 0.39
C ALA A 1147 -7.90 91.49 -0.05
N GLY A 1148 -9.00 91.98 0.56
CA GLY A 1148 -10.37 91.61 0.17
C GLY A 1148 -10.81 90.20 0.54
N MET A 1149 -10.03 89.46 1.35
CA MET A 1149 -10.30 88.07 1.70
C MET A 1149 -10.69 87.93 3.19
N SER A 1150 -11.65 87.07 3.50
CA SER A 1150 -12.07 86.84 4.88
C SER A 1150 -11.25 85.76 5.58
N GLY A 1151 -11.18 85.81 6.91
CA GLY A 1151 -10.51 84.77 7.71
C GLY A 1151 -11.17 83.39 7.57
N THR A 1152 -12.48 83.36 7.32
CA THR A 1152 -13.23 82.10 7.11
C THR A 1152 -12.89 81.48 5.76
N GLU A 1153 -12.75 82.32 4.74
CA GLU A 1153 -12.40 81.94 3.37
C GLU A 1153 -10.98 81.38 3.29
N ILE A 1154 -9.98 82.04 3.89
CA ILE A 1154 -8.60 81.53 3.90
C ILE A 1154 -8.47 80.22 4.70
N LYS A 1155 -9.22 80.06 5.80
CA LYS A 1155 -9.25 78.80 6.54
C LYS A 1155 -9.93 77.70 5.74
N GLY A 1156 -10.99 78.02 5.01
CA GLY A 1156 -11.63 77.10 4.07
C GLY A 1156 -10.65 76.60 3.01
N LEU A 1157 -9.91 77.51 2.36
CA LEU A 1157 -8.88 77.17 1.38
C LEU A 1157 -7.76 76.34 1.99
N ALA A 1158 -7.26 76.70 3.17
CA ALA A 1158 -6.24 75.92 3.87
C ALA A 1158 -6.75 74.50 4.23
N THR A 1159 -7.98 74.37 4.70
CA THR A 1159 -8.59 73.07 4.99
C THR A 1159 -8.79 72.24 3.72
N GLU A 1160 -9.21 72.87 2.61
CA GLU A 1160 -9.36 72.18 1.33
C GLU A 1160 -8.01 71.74 0.75
N PHE A 1161 -6.97 72.56 0.89
CA PHE A 1161 -5.62 72.26 0.44
C PHE A 1161 -4.93 71.15 1.25
N ILE A 1162 -5.26 71.01 2.54
CA ILE A 1162 -4.80 69.88 3.35
C ILE A 1162 -5.57 68.60 3.00
N LYS A 1163 -6.86 68.72 2.62
CA LYS A 1163 -7.75 67.60 2.31
C LYS A 1163 -7.55 67.02 0.90
N ARG A 1164 -7.41 67.87 -0.11
CA ARG A 1164 -6.87 67.49 -1.42
C ARG A 1164 -5.49 66.95 -1.19
#